data_AF-A0A933D2D7-F1
#
_entry.id   AF-A0A933D2D7-F1
#
_cell.length_a   1.000
_cell.length_b   1.000
_cell.length_c   1.000
_cell.angle_alpha   90.00
_cell.angle_beta   90.00
_cell.angle_gamma   90.00
#
_symmetry.space_group_name_H-M   'P 1'
#
loop_
_entity.id
_entity.type
_entity.pdbx_description
1 polymer ?
#
loop_
_entity_poly.entity_id
_entity_poly.type
_entity_poly.pdbx_seq_one_letter_code
_entity_poly.pdbx_strand_id
1 'polypeptide(L)'
;MPLETENRSPPLHKPDFLSNLPAFLPTNRKISAVFEERPKLKVQLERFEPLASAAMVAGLLTEPSLQANTFRIELLVHLLLGVAAGNRRAGRREISRLIKSELEATVFALMEDPPEDVFVTNVGTSRGNIRIFKGVWESSDFYLQRIISVIETLPPSDASGQLRREVFAILRLSEDMAARRGIRRFSPGGGSDKGETAIPPSERLESLSNAITFSATDLARLEIVPTDLGPFIFPLEGRTKLIEKELGSSDLERHPVVHDGTRWLVLLPTAISVAVRQHVLTWIHEQGYKDIFDRVLIAEYRKFLSATEILGSRVPRGLPLPSKQIANKALLDFATEVDAGRYLQVIAIVDSLETFLQHGFSSPEADVSQLSEEIDLRVRNARVKFCQQEGFRQGLTLLVWCGYGRPGSYCVPKESVDWRIESVSAPDIDTLSSVPRNSHFLLWKLIDHHRFLSANNVFIANANGLLNLYGWWRRTHHMMLDQKMEFGAGRSLNLLIPTDCLAQIRTTVRQSLDTHVLPLPNGRMVRVIRKTFDSYFPEDHAEPSYGCIEAITAGKLLGAYVGKNFVCWVGADPDKTSLSRDLVFRVWDAVSYWLERAVPILEKELDLLKGALLIDLDFSDAQQTQVEPASEDVLQSCLLVSVSSETRTVQISFRDPFLGSFSHPKNIGERAILRALISGVLTLGGRTPDDITLRHHLDSIIPNEDARHLHFFKAAHFRDYIRDYDRPNSLLIDEADDARCKLGLGWLVRNPNEGDHLTKQDESVEFLNKVVEAIWQRMRPAFHILDRLSVIEQSLGYIEGIEADRLQWERTVRALVALRTDRDAAKERVVREIALFNAATLALRLVVEMAVSECPITGGRSAGVLDLQPLMSDAFLMFHLGGCSDAIQKGVMDPEIQIAPNGDVLTHSGFQDEIVDPFGRQFAMTHLE
;
A
#
# COMPACT_ATOMS: atom_id res chain seq x y z
N MET A 1 10.81 37.31 -46.36
CA MET A 1 10.53 38.47 -45.47
C MET A 1 10.77 38.00 -44.06
N PRO A 2 11.64 38.66 -43.27
CA PRO A 2 12.12 38.07 -42.03
C PRO A 2 11.05 38.13 -40.94
N LEU A 3 10.79 36.97 -40.34
CA LEU A 3 9.99 36.78 -39.13
C LEU A 3 10.88 37.05 -37.93
N GLU A 4 10.48 38.00 -37.09
CA GLU A 4 11.04 38.22 -35.76
C GLU A 4 10.72 37.01 -34.89
N THR A 5 11.77 36.29 -34.49
CA THR A 5 11.72 35.25 -33.47
C THR A 5 11.66 35.91 -32.09
N GLU A 6 10.47 36.00 -31.49
CA GLU A 6 10.34 36.24 -30.06
C GLU A 6 10.88 35.03 -29.29
N ASN A 7 12.08 35.22 -28.77
CA ASN A 7 12.81 34.31 -27.91
C ASN A 7 12.14 34.30 -26.52
N ARG A 8 11.08 33.51 -26.33
CA ARG A 8 10.53 33.23 -25.00
C ARG A 8 11.38 32.15 -24.33
N SER A 9 12.32 32.60 -23.49
CA SER A 9 13.02 31.75 -22.52
C SER A 9 12.00 30.94 -21.71
N PRO A 10 12.21 29.62 -21.48
CA PRO A 10 11.38 28.86 -20.56
C PRO A 10 11.52 29.46 -19.15
N PRO A 11 10.48 29.40 -18.30
CA PRO A 11 10.56 29.95 -16.95
C PRO A 11 11.71 29.24 -16.22
N LEU A 12 12.67 30.04 -15.76
CA LEU A 12 13.62 29.62 -14.74
C LEU A 12 12.81 29.03 -13.59
N HIS A 13 12.97 27.73 -13.33
CA HIS A 13 12.61 27.16 -12.04
C HIS A 13 13.29 28.02 -10.98
N LYS A 14 12.50 28.86 -10.30
CA LYS A 14 12.97 29.50 -9.07
C LYS A 14 13.35 28.36 -8.12
N PRO A 15 14.43 28.51 -7.33
CA PRO A 15 14.73 27.55 -6.28
C PRO A 15 13.46 27.34 -5.47
N ASP A 16 13.15 26.07 -5.26
CA ASP A 16 11.97 25.61 -4.55
C ASP A 16 11.82 26.43 -3.26
N PHE A 17 10.62 26.92 -2.92
CA PHE A 17 10.43 27.66 -1.66
C PHE A 17 10.92 26.82 -0.46
N LEU A 18 10.86 25.49 -0.61
CA LEU A 18 11.40 24.48 0.30
C LEU A 18 12.94 24.48 0.42
N SER A 19 13.71 24.90 -0.59
CA SER A 19 15.17 24.96 -0.48
C SER A 19 15.67 25.99 0.53
N ASN A 20 14.79 26.92 0.96
CA ASN A 20 15.06 27.92 1.98
C ASN A 20 14.51 27.55 3.37
N LEU A 21 13.69 26.49 3.49
CA LEU A 21 13.10 26.06 4.77
C LEU A 21 14.10 25.42 5.75
N PRO A 22 15.16 24.68 5.32
CA PRO A 22 16.20 24.22 6.23
C PRO A 22 16.94 25.35 6.95
N ALA A 23 16.88 26.58 6.43
CA ALA A 23 17.46 27.74 7.09
C ALA A 23 16.70 28.18 8.37
N PHE A 24 15.47 27.68 8.59
CA PHE A 24 14.62 28.07 9.71
C PHE A 24 14.48 27.03 10.82
N LEU A 25 14.81 25.76 10.58
CA LEU A 25 14.86 24.71 11.60
C LEU A 25 16.32 24.32 11.86
N PRO A 26 16.87 24.60 13.04
CA PRO A 26 18.26 24.26 13.36
C PRO A 26 18.39 22.74 13.55
N THR A 27 18.70 22.03 12.48
CA THR A 27 19.21 20.65 12.54
C THR A 27 20.54 20.65 13.30
N ASN A 28 20.76 19.65 14.17
CA ASN A 28 21.93 19.49 15.05
C ASN A 28 21.94 20.36 16.33
N ARG A 29 20.79 20.44 17.03
CA ARG A 29 20.74 21.03 18.38
C ARG A 29 21.01 19.98 19.45
N LYS A 30 21.94 20.32 20.34
CA LYS A 30 22.17 19.57 21.58
C LYS A 30 20.93 19.60 22.47
N ILE A 31 20.67 18.51 23.17
CA ILE A 31 19.58 18.40 24.16
C ILE A 31 19.66 19.54 25.19
N SER A 32 20.87 19.98 25.57
CA SER A 32 21.08 21.09 26.50
C SER A 32 20.56 22.44 26.01
N ALA A 33 20.35 22.64 24.71
CA ALA A 33 19.83 23.90 24.15
C ALA A 33 18.45 24.26 24.72
N VAL A 34 17.70 23.27 25.21
CA VAL A 34 16.41 23.50 25.90
C VAL A 34 16.56 24.43 27.11
N PHE A 35 17.72 24.44 27.77
CA PHE A 35 17.98 25.27 28.95
C PHE A 35 18.27 26.72 28.60
N GLU A 36 18.68 27.01 27.36
CA GLU A 36 18.84 28.39 26.89
C GLU A 36 17.45 29.04 26.72
N GLU A 37 16.48 28.28 26.22
CA GLU A 37 15.10 28.71 26.02
C GLU A 37 14.29 28.66 27.33
N ARG A 38 14.56 27.67 28.20
CA ARG A 38 13.91 27.48 29.50
C ARG A 38 14.95 27.35 30.65
N PRO A 39 15.56 28.45 31.12
CA PRO A 39 16.64 28.39 32.13
C PRO A 39 16.24 27.75 33.47
N LYS A 40 14.97 27.89 33.86
CA LYS A 40 14.46 27.31 35.13
C LYS A 40 14.26 25.79 35.04
N LEU A 41 14.20 25.21 33.84
CA LEU A 41 13.87 23.80 33.64
C LEU A 41 14.92 22.88 34.30
N LYS A 42 16.20 23.24 34.23
CA LYS A 42 17.29 22.45 34.82
C LYS A 42 17.07 22.22 36.32
N VAL A 43 16.89 23.29 37.09
CA VAL A 43 16.63 23.25 38.54
C VAL A 43 15.34 22.49 38.87
N GLN A 44 14.31 22.60 38.02
CA GLN A 44 13.07 21.86 38.20
C GLN A 44 13.23 20.35 37.99
N LEU A 45 14.16 19.92 37.14
CA LEU A 45 14.42 18.52 36.85
C LEU A 45 15.31 17.87 37.92
N GLU A 46 16.27 18.61 38.47
CA GLU A 46 17.23 18.13 39.49
C GLU A 46 16.55 17.49 40.72
N ARG A 47 15.34 17.94 41.10
CA ARG A 47 14.60 17.38 42.25
C ARG A 47 14.09 15.96 42.05
N PHE A 48 14.00 15.48 40.81
CA PHE A 48 13.40 14.19 40.50
C PHE A 48 14.40 13.05 40.66
N GLU A 49 13.89 11.85 40.93
CA GLU A 49 14.66 10.62 40.86
C GLU A 49 14.80 10.21 39.38
N PRO A 50 16.02 10.01 38.86
CA PRO A 50 16.25 9.84 37.42
C PRO A 50 15.49 8.68 36.80
N LEU A 51 15.61 7.47 37.37
CA LEU A 51 15.17 6.25 36.69
C LEU A 51 13.66 6.06 36.76
N ALA A 52 13.05 6.21 37.93
CA ALA A 52 11.61 6.08 38.11
C ALA A 52 10.84 7.21 37.42
N SER A 53 11.43 8.41 37.30
CA SER A 53 10.79 9.50 36.55
C SER A 53 10.95 9.28 35.04
N ALA A 54 12.13 8.89 34.57
CA ALA A 54 12.34 8.54 33.16
C ALA A 54 11.45 7.36 32.74
N ALA A 55 11.33 6.31 33.55
CA ALA A 55 10.47 5.16 33.28
C ALA A 55 8.98 5.52 33.24
N MET A 56 8.53 6.50 34.03
CA MET A 56 7.14 6.98 33.97
C MET A 56 6.85 7.71 32.66
N VAL A 57 7.80 8.52 32.19
CA VAL A 57 7.68 9.25 30.92
C VAL A 57 7.85 8.30 29.73
N ALA A 58 8.82 7.39 29.78
CA ALA A 58 9.09 6.39 28.74
C ALA A 58 7.89 5.49 28.48
N GLY A 59 7.11 5.15 29.53
CA GLY A 59 5.86 4.40 29.35
C GLY A 59 4.90 5.07 28.38
N LEU A 60 4.86 6.42 28.31
CA LEU A 60 4.01 7.17 27.38
C LEU A 60 4.33 6.88 25.90
N LEU A 61 5.57 6.46 25.58
CA LEU A 61 5.97 6.04 24.23
C LEU A 61 5.27 4.75 23.78
N THR A 62 4.50 4.10 24.66
CA THR A 62 3.65 2.93 24.37
C THR A 62 2.14 3.26 24.38
N GLU A 63 1.78 4.54 24.39
CA GLU A 63 0.40 5.02 24.34
C GLU A 63 0.07 5.62 22.96
N PRO A 64 -0.79 4.97 22.14
CA PRO A 64 -1.03 5.38 20.75
C PRO A 64 -1.53 6.83 20.58
N SER A 65 -2.28 7.36 21.56
CA SER A 65 -2.82 8.73 21.53
C SER A 65 -1.76 9.83 21.64
N LEU A 66 -0.50 9.46 21.90
CA LEU A 66 0.63 10.37 22.09
C LEU A 66 1.68 10.26 20.97
N GLN A 67 1.38 9.55 19.86
CA GLN A 67 2.32 9.37 18.75
C GLN A 67 2.84 10.69 18.19
N ALA A 68 1.94 11.66 17.98
CA ALA A 68 2.29 13.01 17.49
C ALA A 68 3.21 13.79 18.45
N ASN A 69 3.37 13.33 19.69
CA ASN A 69 4.19 13.97 20.73
C ASN A 69 5.41 13.12 21.11
N THR A 70 5.80 12.16 20.26
CA THR A 70 6.92 11.25 20.53
C THR A 70 8.21 12.03 20.79
N PHE A 71 8.53 13.01 19.95
CA PHE A 71 9.79 13.74 20.02
C PHE A 71 9.97 14.47 21.36
N ARG A 72 8.96 15.20 21.84
CA ARG A 72 9.02 15.86 23.16
C ARG A 72 9.05 14.86 24.33
N ILE A 73 8.40 13.70 24.20
CA ILE A 73 8.43 12.65 25.23
C ILE A 73 9.83 12.04 25.31
N GLU A 74 10.44 11.69 24.18
CA GLU A 74 11.83 11.20 24.11
C GLU A 74 12.81 12.23 24.67
N LEU A 75 12.66 13.52 24.31
CA LEU A 75 13.46 14.60 24.87
C LEU A 75 13.34 14.66 26.40
N LEU A 76 12.13 14.54 26.95
CA LEU A 76 11.93 14.55 28.40
C LEU A 76 12.57 13.33 29.10
N VAL A 77 12.55 12.14 28.48
CA VAL A 77 13.27 10.96 28.98
C VAL A 77 14.76 11.25 29.08
N HIS A 78 15.37 11.82 28.02
CA HIS A 78 16.79 12.19 28.01
C HIS A 78 17.12 13.23 29.08
N LEU A 79 16.29 14.26 29.23
CA LEU A 79 16.49 15.31 30.22
C LEU A 79 16.39 14.79 31.66
N LEU A 80 15.40 13.94 31.95
CA LEU A 80 15.26 13.32 33.27
C LEU A 80 16.45 12.42 33.59
N LEU A 81 16.89 11.59 32.65
CA LEU A 81 18.02 10.69 32.86
C LEU A 81 19.34 11.46 33.03
N GLY A 82 19.55 12.51 32.22
CA GLY A 82 20.78 13.29 32.20
C GLY A 82 20.93 14.33 33.30
N VAL A 83 19.84 14.93 33.79
CA VAL A 83 19.88 16.07 34.73
C VAL A 83 19.38 15.74 36.12
N ALA A 84 18.39 14.86 36.27
CA ALA A 84 17.78 14.62 37.57
C ALA A 84 18.83 14.06 38.57
N ALA A 85 18.68 14.40 39.86
CA ALA A 85 19.63 14.00 40.90
C ALA A 85 18.98 13.84 42.29
N GLY A 86 17.65 13.95 42.36
CA GLY A 86 16.88 13.89 43.60
C GLY A 86 16.30 12.50 43.85
N ASN A 87 15.27 12.47 44.69
CA ASN A 87 14.60 11.24 45.13
C ASN A 87 13.06 11.26 44.91
N ARG A 88 12.54 12.32 44.28
CA ARG A 88 11.10 12.46 44.03
C ARG A 88 10.73 11.82 42.69
N ARG A 89 9.74 10.94 42.66
CA ARG A 89 9.18 10.43 41.40
C ARG A 89 8.28 11.50 40.74
N ALA A 90 8.40 11.68 39.42
CA ALA A 90 7.53 12.59 38.68
C ALA A 90 6.08 12.06 38.63
N GLY A 91 5.12 12.88 39.08
CA GLY A 91 3.69 12.57 39.02
C GLY A 91 3.02 13.11 37.75
N ARG A 92 1.75 12.76 37.54
CA ARG A 92 0.96 13.18 36.37
C ARG A 92 0.96 14.69 36.16
N ARG A 93 0.77 15.47 37.23
CA ARG A 93 0.73 16.94 37.17
C ARG A 93 2.07 17.51 36.74
N GLU A 94 3.17 16.97 37.27
CA GLU A 94 4.52 17.38 36.92
C GLU A 94 4.85 17.02 35.46
N ILE A 95 4.56 15.79 35.04
CA ILE A 95 4.77 15.34 33.64
C ILE A 95 3.97 16.20 32.67
N SER A 96 2.68 16.43 32.96
CA SER A 96 1.83 17.29 32.13
C SER A 96 2.38 18.71 32.05
N ARG A 97 2.88 19.29 33.13
CA ARG A 97 3.46 20.64 33.12
C ARG A 97 4.78 20.68 32.34
N LEU A 98 5.64 19.67 32.48
CA LEU A 98 6.91 19.58 31.74
C LEU A 98 6.65 19.49 30.24
N ILE A 99 5.74 18.63 29.81
CA ILE A 99 5.42 18.42 28.40
C ILE A 99 4.67 19.63 27.80
N LYS A 100 3.59 20.09 28.44
CA LYS A 100 2.71 21.13 27.88
C LYS A 100 3.21 22.56 28.07
N SER A 101 3.89 22.85 29.19
CA SER A 101 4.22 24.23 29.52
C SER A 101 5.69 24.54 29.27
N GLU A 102 6.58 23.64 29.66
CA GLU A 102 8.02 23.87 29.54
C GLU A 102 8.50 23.54 28.12
N LEU A 103 8.27 22.32 27.63
CA LEU A 103 8.80 21.84 26.33
C LEU A 103 8.01 22.33 25.11
N GLU A 104 6.70 22.47 25.18
CA GLU A 104 5.87 22.97 24.05
C GLU A 104 6.30 24.37 23.57
N ALA A 105 6.83 25.18 24.47
CA ALA A 105 7.29 26.54 24.18
C ALA A 105 8.76 26.61 23.75
N THR A 106 9.33 25.49 23.32
CA THR A 106 10.71 25.40 22.82
C THR A 106 10.72 25.10 21.34
N VAL A 107 11.83 25.38 20.65
CA VAL A 107 11.98 25.05 19.22
C VAL A 107 11.82 23.54 18.96
N PHE A 108 12.08 22.69 19.96
CA PHE A 108 11.93 21.24 19.84
C PHE A 108 10.48 20.82 19.59
N ALA A 109 9.50 21.61 20.03
CA ALA A 109 8.09 21.37 19.70
C ALA A 109 7.76 21.71 18.24
N LEU A 110 8.56 22.57 17.58
CA LEU A 110 8.43 22.86 16.16
C LEU A 110 9.03 21.76 15.28
N MET A 111 9.85 20.87 15.86
CA MET A 111 10.40 19.68 15.20
C MET A 111 9.45 18.48 15.25
N GLU A 112 8.28 18.63 15.88
CA GLU A 112 7.24 17.60 15.80
C GLU A 112 6.41 17.79 14.53
N ASP A 113 6.34 16.69 13.79
CA ASP A 113 5.44 16.52 12.66
C ASP A 113 4.24 15.64 13.05
N PRO A 114 3.10 15.79 12.37
CA PRO A 114 1.99 14.87 12.55
C PRO A 114 2.42 13.44 12.20
N PRO A 115 1.74 12.41 12.75
CA PRO A 115 2.11 11.02 12.50
C PRO A 115 2.13 10.67 11.00
N GLU A 116 3.27 10.22 10.50
CA GLU A 116 3.47 9.86 9.09
C GLU A 116 3.29 8.36 8.79
N ASP A 117 3.10 7.52 9.82
CA ASP A 117 2.95 6.08 9.69
C ASP A 117 2.20 5.50 10.90
N VAL A 118 1.92 4.21 10.88
CA VAL A 118 1.31 3.47 11.99
C VAL A 118 2.13 3.57 13.28
N PHE A 119 1.47 3.51 14.44
CA PHE A 119 2.14 3.58 15.74
C PHE A 119 2.99 2.33 16.02
N VAL A 120 2.41 1.16 15.73
CA VAL A 120 3.06 -0.14 15.85
C VAL A 120 3.06 -0.85 14.50
N THR A 121 4.22 -1.33 14.09
CA THR A 121 4.45 -2.10 12.87
C THR A 121 4.85 -3.54 13.20
N ASN A 122 5.23 -4.34 12.20
CA ASN A 122 5.57 -5.75 12.36
C ASN A 122 6.84 -6.11 11.57
N VAL A 123 7.69 -6.95 12.15
CA VAL A 123 8.74 -7.68 11.44
C VAL A 123 8.53 -9.19 11.61
N GLY A 124 8.66 -9.91 10.50
CA GLY A 124 8.55 -11.37 10.46
C GLY A 124 9.91 -12.02 10.64
N THR A 125 9.99 -13.02 11.52
CA THR A 125 11.22 -13.75 11.80
C THR A 125 10.98 -15.26 11.73
N SER A 126 12.07 -16.04 11.67
CA SER A 126 12.04 -17.49 11.85
C SER A 126 11.37 -17.96 13.16
N ARG A 127 11.19 -17.06 14.15
CA ARG A 127 10.56 -17.35 15.46
C ARG A 127 9.14 -16.79 15.59
N GLY A 128 8.60 -16.14 14.56
CA GLY A 128 7.27 -15.53 14.57
C GLY A 128 7.31 -14.01 14.36
N ASN A 129 6.16 -13.38 14.64
CA ASN A 129 5.94 -11.95 14.47
C ASN A 129 6.46 -11.15 15.66
N ILE A 130 7.02 -9.98 15.39
CA ILE A 130 7.52 -9.05 16.40
C ILE A 130 6.97 -7.67 16.09
N ARG A 131 6.16 -7.14 17.01
CA ARG A 131 5.65 -5.77 16.95
C ARG A 131 6.72 -4.77 17.37
N ILE A 132 6.86 -3.70 16.59
CA ILE A 132 7.86 -2.64 16.80
C ILE A 132 7.16 -1.29 16.91
N PHE A 133 7.56 -0.48 17.89
CA PHE A 133 7.12 0.91 18.04
C PHE A 133 7.97 1.80 17.13
N LYS A 134 7.34 2.57 16.23
CA LYS A 134 8.08 3.31 15.20
C LYS A 134 8.76 4.58 15.73
N GLY A 135 8.10 5.29 16.63
CA GLY A 135 8.52 6.62 17.06
C GLY A 135 8.77 7.57 15.89
N VAL A 136 9.89 8.28 15.91
CA VAL A 136 10.33 9.22 14.87
C VAL A 136 11.08 8.56 13.70
N TRP A 137 11.25 7.23 13.73
CA TRP A 137 12.01 6.51 12.71
C TRP A 137 11.11 6.05 11.56
N GLU A 138 11.17 6.77 10.45
CA GLU A 138 10.43 6.45 9.23
C GLU A 138 10.72 5.04 8.71
N SER A 139 9.67 4.34 8.26
CA SER A 139 9.78 3.02 7.60
C SER A 139 10.67 2.01 8.34
N SER A 140 10.73 2.10 9.67
CA SER A 140 11.66 1.37 10.53
C SER A 140 11.54 -0.15 10.44
N ASP A 141 10.35 -0.69 10.16
CA ASP A 141 10.11 -2.10 9.85
C ASP A 141 10.72 -2.55 8.53
N PHE A 142 10.54 -1.77 7.46
CA PHE A 142 11.00 -2.12 6.11
C PHE A 142 12.52 -2.30 6.08
N TYR A 143 13.23 -1.41 6.78
CA TYR A 143 14.68 -1.48 6.91
C TYR A 143 15.13 -2.54 7.91
N LEU A 144 14.47 -2.66 9.06
CA LEU A 144 14.78 -3.69 10.05
C LEU A 144 14.59 -5.10 9.49
N GLN A 145 13.52 -5.35 8.72
CA GLN A 145 13.27 -6.63 8.08
C GLN A 145 14.42 -7.04 7.14
N ARG A 146 14.98 -6.10 6.38
CA ARG A 146 16.14 -6.36 5.49
C ARG A 146 17.39 -6.71 6.29
N ILE A 147 17.64 -5.99 7.38
CA ILE A 147 18.76 -6.30 8.29
C ILE A 147 18.57 -7.68 8.93
N ILE A 148 17.35 -8.04 9.33
CA ILE A 148 17.01 -9.37 9.84
C ILE A 148 17.26 -10.45 8.77
N SER A 149 16.77 -10.23 7.53
CA SER A 149 17.03 -11.15 6.42
C SER A 149 18.53 -11.39 6.21
N VAL A 150 19.34 -10.33 6.27
CA VAL A 150 20.80 -10.42 6.11
C VAL A 150 21.41 -11.28 7.23
N ILE A 151 21.09 -11.03 8.50
CA ILE A 151 21.66 -11.83 9.61
C ILE A 151 21.19 -13.30 9.60
N GLU A 152 19.99 -13.57 9.07
CA GLU A 152 19.49 -14.94 8.90
C GLU A 152 20.28 -15.72 7.84
N THR A 153 20.91 -15.03 6.87
CA THR A 153 21.80 -15.65 5.87
C THR A 153 23.24 -15.88 6.32
N LEU A 154 23.65 -15.35 7.48
CA LEU A 154 25.01 -15.54 7.98
C LEU A 154 25.33 -17.02 8.22
N PRO A 155 26.56 -17.48 7.94
CA PRO A 155 26.95 -18.85 8.24
C PRO A 155 26.89 -19.10 9.75
N PRO A 156 26.53 -20.33 10.18
CA PRO A 156 26.50 -20.67 11.59
C PRO A 156 27.92 -20.62 12.18
N SER A 157 28.13 -19.74 13.15
CA SER A 157 29.33 -19.67 13.99
C SER A 157 28.92 -19.22 15.40
N ASP A 158 29.80 -19.35 16.38
CA ASP A 158 29.51 -18.88 17.74
C ASP A 158 29.22 -17.37 17.75
N ALA A 159 29.96 -16.59 16.96
CA ALA A 159 29.80 -15.15 16.84
C ALA A 159 28.47 -14.77 16.16
N SER A 160 28.10 -15.41 15.05
CA SER A 160 26.82 -15.13 14.38
C SER A 160 25.62 -15.65 15.20
N GLY A 161 25.81 -16.75 15.92
CA GLY A 161 24.84 -17.27 16.88
C GLY A 161 24.60 -16.30 18.04
N GLN A 162 25.67 -15.69 18.57
CA GLN A 162 25.57 -14.66 19.60
C GLN A 162 24.85 -13.41 19.09
N LEU A 163 25.24 -12.86 17.93
CA LEU A 163 24.56 -11.70 17.34
C LEU A 163 23.05 -11.94 17.20
N ARG A 164 22.65 -13.13 16.70
CA ARG A 164 21.24 -13.50 16.59
C ARG A 164 20.55 -13.49 17.95
N ARG A 165 21.14 -14.09 18.98
CA ARG A 165 20.55 -14.10 20.33
C ARG A 165 20.39 -12.68 20.87
N GLU A 166 21.39 -11.83 20.71
CA GLU A 166 21.35 -10.42 21.13
C GLU A 166 20.21 -9.65 20.44
N VAL A 167 20.13 -9.74 19.11
CA VAL A 167 19.07 -9.11 18.33
C VAL A 167 17.68 -9.64 18.75
N PHE A 168 17.52 -10.95 18.88
CA PHE A 168 16.25 -11.54 19.31
C PHE A 168 15.87 -11.18 20.76
N ALA A 169 16.85 -10.96 21.65
CA ALA A 169 16.59 -10.60 23.04
C ALA A 169 15.85 -9.26 23.14
N ILE A 170 16.36 -8.20 22.50
CA ILE A 170 15.70 -6.89 22.53
C ILE A 170 14.39 -6.86 21.73
N LEU A 171 14.33 -7.58 20.61
CA LEU A 171 13.10 -7.68 19.82
C LEU A 171 11.97 -8.38 20.59
N ARG A 172 12.29 -9.42 21.38
CA ARG A 172 11.33 -10.08 22.29
C ARG A 172 10.81 -9.14 23.38
N LEU A 173 11.62 -8.20 23.89
CA LEU A 173 11.13 -7.16 24.78
C LEU A 173 10.10 -6.27 24.08
N SER A 174 10.35 -5.87 22.82
CA SER A 174 9.41 -5.08 22.01
C SER A 174 8.05 -5.77 21.86
N GLU A 175 8.07 -7.05 21.51
CA GLU A 175 6.87 -7.87 21.37
C GLU A 175 6.12 -8.05 22.69
N ASP A 176 6.82 -8.30 23.81
CA ASP A 176 6.18 -8.43 25.12
C ASP A 176 5.58 -7.11 25.61
N MET A 177 6.23 -5.96 25.34
CA MET A 177 5.64 -4.64 25.59
C MET A 177 4.33 -4.48 24.82
N ALA A 178 4.33 -4.74 23.51
CA ALA A 178 3.12 -4.65 22.70
C ALA A 178 2.02 -5.63 23.17
N ALA A 179 2.40 -6.82 23.64
CA ALA A 179 1.49 -7.82 24.21
C ALA A 179 0.85 -7.35 25.53
N ARG A 180 1.64 -6.86 26.49
CA ARG A 180 1.15 -6.28 27.76
C ARG A 180 0.19 -5.12 27.54
N ARG A 181 0.36 -4.40 26.43
CA ARG A 181 -0.47 -3.25 26.03
C ARG A 181 -1.69 -3.63 25.18
N GLY A 182 -1.77 -4.86 24.69
CA GLY A 182 -2.86 -5.30 23.82
C GLY A 182 -2.90 -4.59 22.45
N ILE A 183 -1.77 -4.03 22.00
CA ILE A 183 -1.71 -3.23 20.76
C ILE A 183 -1.50 -4.15 19.56
N ARG A 184 -2.41 -4.12 18.58
CA ARG A 184 -2.29 -4.95 17.38
C ARG A 184 -1.22 -4.40 16.43
N ARG A 185 -0.63 -5.25 15.60
CA ARG A 185 0.22 -4.79 14.48
C ARG A 185 -0.56 -3.86 13.57
N PHE A 186 0.13 -2.90 12.97
CA PHE A 186 -0.45 -1.88 12.08
C PHE A 186 -1.56 -1.03 12.72
N SER A 187 -1.56 -0.93 14.06
CA SER A 187 -2.45 -0.01 14.76
C SER A 187 -2.01 1.43 14.45
N PRO A 188 -2.90 2.31 13.99
CA PRO A 188 -2.60 3.73 13.88
C PRO A 188 -2.46 4.31 15.29
N GLY A 189 -1.69 5.39 15.42
CA GLY A 189 -1.73 6.22 16.61
C GLY A 189 -2.54 7.49 16.34
N GLY A 190 -2.27 8.51 17.14
CA GLY A 190 -2.90 9.81 16.98
C GLY A 190 -2.23 10.86 17.84
N GLY A 191 -3.04 11.80 18.31
CA GLY A 191 -2.60 13.04 18.93
C GLY A 191 -2.64 14.19 17.92
N SER A 192 -2.38 15.39 18.42
CA SER A 192 -2.16 16.58 17.59
C SER A 192 -0.70 16.97 17.74
N ASP A 193 -0.01 17.17 16.62
CA ASP A 193 1.24 17.92 16.65
C ASP A 193 0.92 19.31 17.22
N LYS A 194 1.78 19.81 18.11
CA LYS A 194 1.65 21.16 18.71
C LYS A 194 0.31 21.45 19.44
N GLY A 195 -0.56 20.45 19.66
CA GLY A 195 -1.85 20.58 20.32
C GLY A 195 -1.89 20.03 21.76
N GLU A 196 -3.04 20.12 22.43
CA GLU A 196 -3.16 19.72 23.84
C GLU A 196 -2.90 18.22 24.07
N THR A 197 -1.77 17.89 24.71
CA THR A 197 -1.42 16.50 25.05
C THR A 197 -2.17 15.98 26.28
N ALA A 198 -3.20 15.16 26.14
CA ALA A 198 -3.93 14.60 27.29
C ALA A 198 -3.11 13.51 28.02
N ILE A 199 -2.32 13.90 29.04
CA ILE A 199 -1.56 12.93 29.84
C ILE A 199 -2.53 11.98 30.59
N PRO A 200 -2.36 10.65 30.44
CA PRO A 200 -3.24 9.66 31.06
C PRO A 200 -3.35 9.80 32.60
N PRO A 201 -4.44 9.30 33.21
CA PRO A 201 -4.56 9.20 34.67
C PRO A 201 -3.41 8.42 35.31
N SER A 202 -3.12 8.68 36.59
CA SER A 202 -1.96 8.09 37.28
C SER A 202 -1.93 6.57 37.24
N GLU A 203 -3.08 5.90 37.41
CA GLU A 203 -3.18 4.43 37.30
C GLU A 203 -2.73 3.91 35.92
N ARG A 204 -3.15 4.62 34.86
CA ARG A 204 -2.73 4.30 33.49
C ARG A 204 -1.25 4.58 33.29
N LEU A 205 -0.70 5.65 33.86
CA LEU A 205 0.75 5.93 33.80
C LEU A 205 1.58 4.84 34.48
N GLU A 206 1.15 4.35 35.64
CA GLU A 206 1.81 3.22 36.31
C GLU A 206 1.74 1.95 35.45
N SER A 207 0.58 1.66 34.85
CA SER A 207 0.43 0.54 33.90
C SER A 207 1.36 0.68 32.69
N LEU A 208 1.51 1.88 32.14
CA LEU A 208 2.42 2.17 31.02
C LEU A 208 3.89 1.97 31.42
N SER A 209 4.29 2.45 32.60
CA SER A 209 5.64 2.26 33.13
C SER A 209 5.95 0.79 33.43
N ASN A 210 4.97 0.04 33.95
CA ASN A 210 5.10 -1.40 34.20
C ASN A 210 5.22 -2.21 32.90
N ALA A 211 4.62 -1.74 31.79
CA ALA A 211 4.71 -2.44 30.52
C ALA A 211 6.14 -2.47 29.95
N ILE A 212 6.93 -1.43 30.21
CA ILE A 212 8.32 -1.30 29.75
C ILE A 212 9.36 -1.82 30.77
N THR A 213 8.90 -2.36 31.91
CA THR A 213 9.75 -2.81 33.02
C THR A 213 9.77 -4.33 33.09
N PHE A 214 10.95 -4.92 33.15
CA PHE A 214 11.17 -6.36 33.12
C PHE A 214 11.98 -6.82 34.33
N SER A 215 11.52 -7.91 34.95
CA SER A 215 12.21 -8.63 36.01
C SER A 215 13.02 -9.79 35.45
N ALA A 216 13.89 -10.40 36.28
CA ALA A 216 14.58 -11.64 35.90
C ALA A 216 13.61 -12.78 35.57
N THR A 217 12.45 -12.84 36.23
CA THR A 217 11.39 -13.80 35.93
C THR A 217 10.73 -13.53 34.58
N ASP A 218 10.59 -12.26 34.19
CA ASP A 218 10.09 -11.92 32.85
C ASP A 218 11.08 -12.35 31.77
N LEU A 219 12.38 -12.10 31.97
CA LEU A 219 13.40 -12.53 31.02
C LEU A 219 13.43 -14.06 30.88
N ALA A 220 13.31 -14.80 31.98
CA ALA A 220 13.22 -16.25 31.94
C ALA A 220 11.98 -16.75 31.18
N ARG A 221 10.81 -16.12 31.39
CA ARG A 221 9.57 -16.41 30.64
C ARG A 221 9.71 -16.14 29.14
N LEU A 222 10.46 -15.11 28.79
CA LEU A 222 10.75 -14.73 27.40
C LEU A 222 11.94 -15.52 26.81
N GLU A 223 12.52 -16.44 27.58
CA GLU A 223 13.73 -17.19 27.23
C GLU A 223 14.88 -16.26 26.78
N ILE A 224 15.05 -15.14 27.47
CA ILE A 224 16.11 -14.17 27.25
C ILE A 224 17.21 -14.42 28.27
N VAL A 225 18.44 -14.65 27.79
CA VAL A 225 19.61 -14.67 28.67
C VAL A 225 20.02 -13.22 28.96
N PRO A 226 20.16 -12.78 30.22
CA PRO A 226 20.44 -11.38 30.54
C PRO A 226 21.68 -10.79 29.84
N THR A 227 22.71 -11.60 29.60
CA THR A 227 23.93 -11.18 28.90
C THR A 227 23.70 -10.82 27.44
N ASP A 228 22.69 -11.42 26.80
CA ASP A 228 22.35 -11.13 25.39
C ASP A 228 21.75 -9.72 25.24
N LEU A 229 21.28 -9.08 26.32
CA LEU A 229 20.86 -7.67 26.30
C LEU A 229 22.04 -6.70 26.42
N GLY A 230 23.25 -7.18 26.73
CA GLY A 230 24.44 -6.37 26.98
C GLY A 230 24.69 -5.25 25.97
N PRO A 231 24.66 -5.53 24.65
CA PRO A 231 24.87 -4.50 23.62
C PRO A 231 23.83 -3.37 23.61
N PHE A 232 22.69 -3.55 24.28
CA PHE A 232 21.60 -2.57 24.31
C PHE A 232 21.42 -1.90 25.69
N ILE A 233 22.29 -2.20 26.66
CA ILE A 233 22.25 -1.61 28.00
C ILE A 233 23.03 -0.29 28.02
N PHE A 234 22.34 0.79 28.36
CA PHE A 234 22.92 2.12 28.55
C PHE A 234 23.76 2.17 29.84
N PRO A 235 25.01 2.64 29.77
CA PRO A 235 25.87 2.80 30.95
C PRO A 235 25.46 4.03 31.78
N LEU A 236 24.96 3.81 32.99
CA LEU A 236 24.44 4.88 33.86
C LEU A 236 25.51 5.89 34.31
N GLU A 237 26.78 5.49 34.34
CA GLU A 237 27.91 6.38 34.63
C GLU A 237 28.02 7.52 33.61
N GLY A 238 27.55 7.29 32.38
CA GLY A 238 27.58 8.26 31.28
C GLY A 238 26.37 9.19 31.21
N ARG A 239 25.38 9.06 32.09
CA ARG A 239 24.07 9.75 31.94
C ARG A 239 24.18 11.27 31.79
N THR A 240 25.11 11.90 32.51
CA THR A 240 25.28 13.37 32.48
C THR A 240 25.77 13.90 31.13
N LYS A 241 26.37 13.03 30.29
CA LYS A 241 26.79 13.39 28.93
C LYS A 241 25.64 13.39 27.93
N LEU A 242 24.47 12.83 28.27
CA LEU A 242 23.32 12.79 27.37
C LEU A 242 22.86 14.17 26.92
N ILE A 243 22.94 15.18 27.80
CA ILE A 243 22.53 16.55 27.45
C ILE A 243 23.45 17.21 26.41
N GLU A 244 24.68 16.70 26.24
CA GLU A 244 25.64 17.20 25.24
C GLU A 244 25.44 16.56 23.86
N LYS A 245 24.60 15.52 23.78
CA LYS A 245 24.25 14.80 22.55
C LYS A 245 23.06 15.45 21.86
N GLU A 246 22.87 15.06 20.62
CA GLU A 246 21.71 15.42 19.79
C GLU A 246 20.67 14.29 19.86
N LEU A 247 19.39 14.67 19.85
CA LEU A 247 18.29 13.71 19.71
C LEU A 247 18.33 13.14 18.28
N GLY A 248 18.14 11.84 18.11
CA GLY A 248 18.37 11.11 16.86
C GLY A 248 19.81 10.63 16.63
N SER A 249 20.75 10.93 17.55
CA SER A 249 22.11 10.37 17.56
C SER A 249 22.67 10.16 18.98
N SER A 250 21.80 9.90 19.95
CA SER A 250 22.17 9.80 21.36
C SER A 250 22.67 8.40 21.75
N ASP A 251 23.43 8.30 22.83
CA ASP A 251 23.87 7.00 23.34
C ASP A 251 22.69 6.18 23.92
N LEU A 252 21.60 6.83 24.32
CA LEU A 252 20.39 6.17 24.81
C LEU A 252 19.57 5.54 23.66
N GLU A 253 19.58 6.14 22.46
CA GLU A 253 18.94 5.55 21.28
C GLU A 253 19.69 4.32 20.77
N ARG A 254 21.02 4.30 20.97
CA ARG A 254 21.88 3.13 20.67
C ARG A 254 21.69 2.01 21.68
N HIS A 255 21.42 2.37 22.93
CA HIS A 255 21.29 1.46 24.05
C HIS A 255 19.98 1.75 24.82
N PRO A 256 18.80 1.39 24.27
CA PRO A 256 17.51 1.84 24.81
C PRO A 256 17.11 1.20 26.15
N VAL A 257 17.91 0.27 26.69
CA VAL A 257 17.62 -0.45 27.93
C VAL A 257 18.50 0.07 29.06
N VAL A 258 17.95 0.26 30.25
CA VAL A 258 18.71 0.53 31.48
C VAL A 258 18.53 -0.63 32.44
N HIS A 259 19.62 -1.06 33.08
CA HIS A 259 19.57 -2.03 34.18
C HIS A 259 19.83 -1.30 35.51
N ASP A 260 18.85 -1.33 36.43
CA ASP A 260 18.95 -0.66 37.74
C ASP A 260 19.62 -1.53 38.82
N GLY A 261 20.17 -2.68 38.44
CA GLY A 261 20.72 -3.71 39.33
C GLY A 261 19.74 -4.85 39.62
N THR A 262 18.44 -4.63 39.43
CA THR A 262 17.39 -5.63 39.69
C THR A 262 16.44 -5.84 38.51
N ARG A 263 16.19 -4.79 37.73
CA ARG A 263 15.20 -4.75 36.66
C ARG A 263 15.79 -4.11 35.41
N TRP A 264 15.23 -4.49 34.27
CA TRP A 264 15.53 -3.93 32.96
C TRP A 264 14.39 -2.99 32.55
N LEU A 265 14.72 -1.73 32.30
CA LEU A 265 13.80 -0.66 31.91
C LEU A 265 14.06 -0.31 30.45
N VAL A 266 13.08 -0.51 29.57
CA VAL A 266 13.18 -0.09 28.17
C VAL A 266 12.75 1.38 28.07
N LEU A 267 13.70 2.30 28.16
CA LEU A 267 13.41 3.74 28.24
C LEU A 267 13.06 4.37 26.89
N LEU A 268 13.51 3.77 25.78
CA LEU A 268 13.16 4.20 24.42
C LEU A 268 12.65 2.99 23.60
N PRO A 269 11.42 2.51 23.82
CA PRO A 269 10.84 1.42 23.04
C PRO A 269 10.78 1.72 21.53
N THR A 270 10.68 3.00 21.18
CA THR A 270 10.71 3.55 19.82
C THR A 270 12.08 3.46 19.13
N ALA A 271 13.17 3.39 19.89
CA ALA A 271 14.53 3.31 19.35
C ALA A 271 15.02 1.87 19.11
N ILE A 272 14.24 0.84 19.48
CA ILE A 272 14.65 -0.57 19.32
C ILE A 272 15.07 -0.89 17.87
N SER A 273 14.31 -0.42 16.87
CA SER A 273 14.67 -0.67 15.47
C SER A 273 16.02 -0.06 15.09
N VAL A 274 16.29 1.19 15.46
CA VAL A 274 17.57 1.83 15.13
C VAL A 274 18.73 1.22 15.92
N ALA A 275 18.52 0.87 17.20
CA ALA A 275 19.51 0.21 18.04
C ALA A 275 19.95 -1.14 17.45
N VAL A 276 18.97 -1.97 17.02
CA VAL A 276 19.26 -3.26 16.37
C VAL A 276 20.02 -3.06 15.07
N ARG A 277 19.55 -2.14 14.21
CA ARG A 277 20.22 -1.87 12.93
C ARG A 277 21.66 -1.40 13.16
N GLN A 278 21.86 -0.47 14.08
CA GLN A 278 23.19 0.02 14.44
C GLN A 278 24.10 -1.09 14.96
N HIS A 279 23.63 -1.90 15.92
CA HIS A 279 24.41 -3.02 16.48
C HIS A 279 24.86 -3.99 15.39
N VAL A 280 23.94 -4.39 14.51
CA VAL A 280 24.25 -5.31 13.40
C VAL A 280 25.27 -4.70 12.44
N LEU A 281 25.10 -3.44 12.02
CA LEU A 281 26.01 -2.79 11.08
C LEU A 281 27.42 -2.61 11.68
N THR A 282 27.51 -2.23 12.95
CA THR A 282 28.79 -2.13 13.68
C THR A 282 29.44 -3.51 13.80
N TRP A 283 28.70 -4.54 14.20
CA TRP A 283 29.23 -5.90 14.30
C TRP A 283 29.77 -6.41 12.95
N ILE A 284 29.03 -6.19 11.85
CA ILE A 284 29.46 -6.57 10.50
C ILE A 284 30.79 -5.90 10.13
N HIS A 285 30.95 -4.63 10.49
CA HIS A 285 32.19 -3.91 10.27
C HIS A 285 33.34 -4.52 11.09
N GLU A 286 33.12 -4.76 12.39
CA GLU A 286 34.13 -5.36 13.29
C GLU A 286 34.59 -6.76 12.86
N GLN A 287 33.69 -7.55 12.27
CA GLN A 287 34.03 -8.87 11.71
C GLN A 287 34.68 -8.81 10.32
N GLY A 288 34.83 -7.62 9.72
CA GLY A 288 35.39 -7.46 8.37
C GLY A 288 34.47 -7.95 7.25
N TYR A 289 33.16 -7.99 7.47
CA TYR A 289 32.17 -8.51 6.52
C TYR A 289 31.51 -7.43 5.64
N LYS A 290 32.11 -6.24 5.55
CA LYS A 290 31.62 -5.10 4.76
C LYS A 290 31.23 -5.48 3.33
N ASP A 291 32.16 -6.02 2.54
CA ASP A 291 31.92 -6.35 1.13
C ASP A 291 30.87 -7.46 0.95
N ILE A 292 30.70 -8.31 1.98
CA ILE A 292 29.67 -9.35 1.98
C ILE A 292 28.31 -8.70 2.23
N PHE A 293 28.21 -7.81 3.22
CA PHE A 293 26.99 -7.07 3.53
C PHE A 293 26.50 -6.27 2.32
N ASP A 294 27.35 -5.49 1.67
CA ASP A 294 26.95 -4.68 0.52
C ASP A 294 26.44 -5.58 -0.63
N ARG A 295 27.06 -6.74 -0.86
CA ARG A 295 26.60 -7.73 -1.86
C ARG A 295 25.24 -8.33 -1.49
N VAL A 296 25.02 -8.68 -0.22
CA VAL A 296 23.74 -9.24 0.25
C VAL A 296 22.64 -8.18 0.19
N LEU A 297 22.93 -6.93 0.58
CA LEU A 297 21.98 -5.82 0.51
C LEU A 297 21.54 -5.55 -0.94
N ILE A 298 22.48 -5.56 -1.89
CA ILE A 298 22.16 -5.46 -3.33
C ILE A 298 21.27 -6.63 -3.78
N ALA A 299 21.53 -7.85 -3.31
CA ALA A 299 20.70 -9.01 -3.64
C ALA A 299 19.28 -8.90 -3.06
N GLU A 300 19.15 -8.44 -1.81
CA GLU A 300 17.85 -8.17 -1.17
C GLU A 300 17.05 -7.10 -1.94
N TYR A 301 17.70 -6.00 -2.37
CA TYR A 301 17.05 -4.98 -3.18
C TYR A 301 16.71 -5.43 -4.59
N ARG A 302 17.54 -6.28 -5.21
CA ARG A 302 17.22 -6.91 -6.49
C ARG A 302 15.98 -7.79 -6.37
N LYS A 303 15.88 -8.59 -5.30
CA LYS A 303 14.72 -9.43 -5.00
C LYS A 303 13.47 -8.59 -4.77
N PHE A 304 13.60 -7.50 -4.01
CA PHE A 304 12.52 -6.53 -3.80
C PHE A 304 12.01 -5.96 -5.12
N LEU A 305 12.87 -5.33 -5.93
CA LEU A 305 12.48 -4.72 -7.20
C LEU A 305 11.88 -5.74 -8.18
N SER A 306 12.35 -6.99 -8.16
CA SER A 306 11.81 -8.05 -9.02
C SER A 306 10.42 -8.53 -8.59
N ALA A 307 10.06 -8.35 -7.32
CA ALA A 307 8.77 -8.72 -6.76
C ALA A 307 7.77 -7.55 -6.74
N THR A 308 8.26 -6.31 -6.74
CA THR A 308 7.45 -5.08 -6.74
C THR A 308 6.89 -4.79 -8.13
N GLU A 309 5.60 -4.48 -8.21
CA GLU A 309 4.93 -4.00 -9.42
C GLU A 309 5.10 -2.47 -9.52
N ILE A 310 6.05 -2.02 -10.35
CA ILE A 310 6.32 -0.59 -10.54
C ILE A 310 5.51 -0.11 -11.75
N LEU A 311 4.61 0.85 -11.55
CA LEU A 311 3.62 1.24 -12.56
C LEU A 311 2.82 0.04 -13.10
N GLY A 312 2.49 -0.91 -12.22
CA GLY A 312 1.71 -2.09 -12.59
C GLY A 312 2.36 -3.03 -13.61
N SER A 313 3.62 -2.78 -13.93
CA SER A 313 4.45 -3.67 -14.72
C SER A 313 5.45 -4.32 -13.77
N ARG A 314 5.49 -5.65 -13.76
CA ARG A 314 6.58 -6.36 -13.10
C ARG A 314 7.85 -6.11 -13.90
N VAL A 315 8.98 -6.05 -13.19
CA VAL A 315 10.28 -6.21 -13.85
C VAL A 315 10.21 -7.51 -14.69
N PRO A 316 10.42 -7.45 -16.01
CA PRO A 316 10.30 -8.61 -16.87
C PRO A 316 11.13 -9.77 -16.32
N ARG A 317 10.51 -10.96 -16.20
CA ARG A 317 11.19 -12.14 -15.66
C ARG A 317 12.44 -12.43 -16.51
N GLY A 318 13.60 -12.49 -15.85
CA GLY A 318 14.88 -12.73 -16.51
C GLY A 318 15.59 -11.48 -17.02
N LEU A 319 15.02 -10.27 -16.86
CA LEU A 319 15.76 -9.04 -17.12
C LEU A 319 16.93 -8.95 -16.12
N PRO A 320 18.19 -8.86 -16.60
CA PRO A 320 19.30 -8.67 -15.69
C PRO A 320 19.12 -7.31 -15.02
N LEU A 321 19.25 -7.27 -13.70
CA LEU A 321 19.40 -6.04 -12.92
C LEU A 321 20.89 -5.88 -12.60
N PRO A 322 21.72 -5.44 -13.57
CA PRO A 322 23.15 -5.29 -13.36
C PRO A 322 23.40 -4.21 -12.32
N SER A 323 24.32 -4.50 -11.40
CA SER A 323 24.80 -3.52 -10.44
C SER A 323 26.12 -2.94 -10.93
N LYS A 324 26.26 -1.62 -10.93
CA LYS A 324 27.55 -0.94 -11.09
C LYS A 324 27.90 -0.24 -9.78
N GLN A 325 29.09 -0.50 -9.26
CA GLN A 325 29.61 0.23 -8.09
C GLN A 325 30.12 1.59 -8.54
N ILE A 326 29.71 2.64 -7.81
CA ILE A 326 30.03 4.04 -8.07
C ILE A 326 30.27 4.69 -6.71
N ALA A 327 31.50 5.13 -6.45
CA ALA A 327 31.93 5.54 -5.13
C ALA A 327 31.53 4.50 -4.05
N ASN A 328 30.77 4.93 -3.05
CA ASN A 328 30.25 4.11 -1.96
C ASN A 328 28.79 3.69 -2.19
N LYS A 329 28.36 3.45 -3.43
CA LYS A 329 26.96 3.08 -3.78
C LYS A 329 26.93 2.09 -4.93
N ALA A 330 25.84 1.31 -5.01
CA ALA A 330 25.56 0.48 -6.17
C ALA A 330 24.30 0.98 -6.90
N LEU A 331 24.40 1.12 -8.22
CA LEU A 331 23.27 1.46 -9.08
C LEU A 331 22.72 0.21 -9.77
N LEU A 332 21.44 -0.07 -9.53
CA LEU A 332 20.63 -1.04 -10.26
C LEU A 332 19.74 -0.27 -11.24
N ASP A 333 19.71 -0.67 -12.51
CA ASP A 333 19.05 0.12 -13.56
C ASP A 333 18.35 -0.80 -14.55
N PHE A 334 17.10 -0.48 -14.86
CA PHE A 334 16.35 -1.10 -15.94
C PHE A 334 15.41 -0.11 -16.59
N ALA A 335 15.01 -0.40 -17.82
CA ALA A 335 14.00 0.38 -18.51
C ALA A 335 13.08 -0.53 -19.34
N THR A 336 11.81 -0.16 -19.42
CA THR A 336 10.78 -0.89 -20.15
C THR A 336 9.75 0.07 -20.73
N GLU A 337 9.07 -0.35 -21.79
CA GLU A 337 7.92 0.37 -22.32
C GLU A 337 6.70 0.01 -21.49
N VAL A 338 5.97 1.02 -20.98
CA VAL A 338 4.80 0.82 -20.11
C VAL A 338 3.49 1.12 -20.82
N ASP A 339 3.54 1.93 -21.88
CA ASP A 339 2.42 2.26 -22.77
C ASP A 339 2.97 2.66 -24.14
N ALA A 340 2.13 2.73 -25.18
CA ALA A 340 2.58 2.95 -26.56
C ALA A 340 3.50 4.19 -26.70
N GLY A 341 4.80 3.97 -26.93
CA GLY A 341 5.83 5.00 -27.07
C GLY A 341 6.25 5.68 -25.75
N ARG A 342 5.83 5.16 -24.59
CA ARG A 342 6.11 5.71 -23.25
C ARG A 342 6.99 4.75 -22.45
N TYR A 343 8.14 5.24 -22.03
CA TYR A 343 9.18 4.42 -21.40
C TYR A 343 9.39 4.79 -19.93
N LEU A 344 9.44 3.78 -19.08
CA LEU A 344 9.86 3.92 -17.68
C LEU A 344 11.32 3.44 -17.55
N GLN A 345 12.18 4.28 -17.01
CA GLN A 345 13.48 3.90 -16.47
C GLN A 345 13.41 3.91 -14.94
N VAL A 346 13.92 2.88 -14.29
CA VAL A 346 14.09 2.85 -12.83
C VAL A 346 15.57 2.76 -12.53
N ILE A 347 16.08 3.72 -11.76
CA ILE A 347 17.45 3.71 -11.24
C ILE A 347 17.36 3.58 -9.72
N ALA A 348 17.61 2.38 -9.22
CA ALA A 348 17.69 2.12 -7.79
C ALA A 348 19.11 2.35 -7.27
N ILE A 349 19.21 3.22 -6.27
CA ILE A 349 20.45 3.67 -5.66
C ILE A 349 20.60 2.93 -4.34
N VAL A 350 21.39 1.87 -4.34
CA VAL A 350 21.65 1.03 -3.17
C VAL A 350 22.81 1.59 -2.38
N ASP A 351 22.57 1.72 -1.08
CA ASP A 351 23.50 2.26 -0.13
C ASP A 351 24.65 1.29 0.22
N SER A 352 25.71 1.78 0.87
CA SER A 352 26.80 0.94 1.38
C SER A 352 27.12 1.19 2.85
N LEU A 353 27.67 0.17 3.50
CA LEU A 353 28.08 0.25 4.90
C LEU A 353 29.12 1.35 5.17
N GLU A 354 29.99 1.67 4.20
CA GLU A 354 31.01 2.72 4.36
C GLU A 354 30.40 4.06 4.75
N THR A 355 29.29 4.41 4.10
CA THR A 355 28.65 5.71 4.33
C THR A 355 28.02 5.79 5.72
N PHE A 356 27.55 4.66 6.27
CA PHE A 356 27.10 4.59 7.66
C PHE A 356 28.25 4.79 8.65
N LEU A 357 29.42 4.19 8.41
CA LEU A 357 30.57 4.36 9.29
C LEU A 357 31.04 5.81 9.38
N GLN A 358 30.87 6.58 8.30
CA GLN A 358 31.28 7.99 8.22
C GLN A 358 30.22 8.95 8.77
N HIS A 359 28.93 8.69 8.54
CA HIS A 359 27.86 9.67 8.78
C HIS A 359 26.74 9.19 9.73
N GLY A 360 26.73 7.93 10.12
CA GLY A 360 25.68 7.34 10.96
C GLY A 360 24.30 7.32 10.27
N PHE A 361 23.24 7.41 11.08
CA PHE A 361 21.85 7.42 10.61
C PHE A 361 21.28 8.82 10.38
N SER A 362 21.88 9.85 10.97
CA SER A 362 21.27 11.18 11.05
C SER A 362 21.62 12.08 9.86
N SER A 363 22.74 11.82 9.18
CA SER A 363 23.27 12.71 8.13
C SER A 363 23.45 12.00 6.80
N PRO A 364 23.09 12.65 5.67
CA PRO A 364 23.44 12.15 4.35
C PRO A 364 24.93 12.34 4.07
N GLU A 365 25.40 11.74 2.98
CA GLU A 365 26.77 11.95 2.48
C GLU A 365 26.93 13.38 1.94
N ALA A 366 28.05 14.02 2.25
CA ALA A 366 28.29 15.42 1.89
C ALA A 366 28.70 15.60 0.42
N ASP A 367 29.54 14.70 -0.11
CA ASP A 367 29.95 14.72 -1.53
C ASP A 367 29.16 13.68 -2.33
N VAL A 368 28.30 14.18 -3.21
CA VAL A 368 27.44 13.37 -4.08
C VAL A 368 27.77 13.57 -5.56
N SER A 369 28.91 14.17 -5.88
CA SER A 369 29.25 14.61 -7.24
C SER A 369 29.36 13.44 -8.21
N GLN A 370 30.16 12.42 -7.88
CA GLN A 370 30.33 11.23 -8.73
C GLN A 370 29.03 10.45 -8.93
N LEU A 371 28.23 10.34 -7.87
CA LEU A 371 26.91 9.68 -7.93
C LEU A 371 25.97 10.46 -8.87
N SER A 372 25.91 11.78 -8.72
CA SER A 372 25.03 12.64 -9.50
C SER A 372 25.42 12.67 -10.98
N GLU A 373 26.73 12.71 -11.29
CA GLU A 373 27.24 12.64 -12.66
C GLU A 373 26.88 11.31 -13.34
N GLU A 374 26.99 10.18 -12.63
CA GLU A 374 26.62 8.88 -13.19
C GLU A 374 25.11 8.73 -13.36
N ILE A 375 24.28 9.24 -12.42
CA ILE A 375 22.82 9.26 -12.58
C ILE A 375 22.45 10.07 -13.82
N ASP A 376 22.98 11.28 -13.97
CA ASP A 376 22.75 12.14 -15.14
C ASP A 376 23.17 11.45 -16.45
N LEU A 377 24.34 10.79 -16.45
CA LEU A 377 24.82 10.03 -17.61
C LEU A 377 23.84 8.90 -17.99
N ARG A 378 23.31 8.16 -17.01
CA ARG A 378 22.36 7.06 -17.27
C ARG A 378 21.02 7.55 -17.80
N VAL A 379 20.51 8.64 -17.24
CA VAL A 379 19.28 9.28 -17.73
C VAL A 379 19.47 9.76 -19.17
N ARG A 380 20.59 10.44 -19.47
CA ARG A 380 20.91 10.88 -20.83
C ARG A 380 21.03 9.71 -21.80
N ASN A 381 21.72 8.63 -21.41
CA ASN A 381 21.90 7.45 -22.26
C ASN A 381 20.57 6.73 -22.54
N ALA A 382 19.72 6.58 -21.52
CA ALA A 382 18.39 6.00 -21.69
C ALA A 382 17.56 6.86 -22.65
N ARG A 383 17.51 8.17 -22.42
CA ARG A 383 16.81 9.11 -23.31
C ARG A 383 17.29 8.99 -24.75
N VAL A 384 18.60 9.08 -25.01
CA VAL A 384 19.16 8.96 -26.37
C VAL A 384 18.77 7.64 -27.03
N LYS A 385 18.85 6.53 -26.28
CA LYS A 385 18.47 5.19 -26.78
C LYS A 385 16.99 5.11 -27.16
N PHE A 386 16.10 5.62 -26.29
CA PHE A 386 14.66 5.48 -26.48
C PHE A 386 14.08 6.51 -27.45
N CYS A 387 14.64 7.72 -27.53
CA CYS A 387 14.27 8.71 -28.55
C CYS A 387 14.52 8.25 -29.98
N GLN A 388 15.41 7.26 -30.18
CA GLN A 388 15.68 6.64 -31.47
C GLN A 388 14.69 5.52 -31.83
N GLN A 389 13.86 5.06 -30.88
CA GLN A 389 12.84 4.06 -31.16
C GLN A 389 11.71 4.69 -31.96
N GLU A 390 11.20 3.94 -32.94
CA GLU A 390 10.02 4.33 -33.68
C GLU A 390 8.83 4.49 -32.72
N GLY A 391 8.07 5.58 -32.88
CA GLY A 391 6.91 5.85 -32.03
C GLY A 391 7.21 6.42 -30.65
N PHE A 392 8.47 6.74 -30.30
CA PHE A 392 8.79 7.39 -29.02
C PHE A 392 7.98 8.67 -28.77
N ARG A 393 7.46 8.80 -27.55
CA ARG A 393 6.66 9.94 -27.09
C ARG A 393 7.25 10.60 -25.88
N GLN A 394 7.55 9.80 -24.86
CA GLN A 394 7.93 10.32 -23.55
C GLN A 394 8.67 9.26 -22.75
N GLY A 395 9.56 9.71 -21.87
CA GLY A 395 10.13 8.88 -20.83
C GLY A 395 9.92 9.44 -19.43
N LEU A 396 9.98 8.55 -18.45
CA LEU A 396 10.01 8.86 -17.03
C LEU A 396 11.17 8.08 -16.39
N THR A 397 12.10 8.78 -15.74
CA THR A 397 13.04 8.14 -14.82
C THR A 397 12.52 8.22 -13.39
N LEU A 398 12.42 7.07 -12.73
CA LEU A 398 12.16 6.96 -11.30
C LEU A 398 13.46 6.63 -10.55
N LEU A 399 13.92 7.55 -9.72
CA LEU A 399 15.09 7.40 -8.86
C LEU A 399 14.65 6.80 -7.52
N VAL A 400 15.07 5.57 -7.21
CA VAL A 400 14.61 4.81 -6.03
C VAL A 400 15.72 4.70 -4.98
N TRP A 401 15.58 5.38 -3.85
CA TRP A 401 16.56 5.29 -2.75
C TRP A 401 16.42 3.97 -1.97
N CYS A 402 17.48 3.16 -1.97
CA CYS A 402 17.51 1.82 -1.41
C CYS A 402 18.56 1.71 -0.28
N GLY A 403 18.23 2.21 0.91
CA GLY A 403 19.13 2.21 2.08
C GLY A 403 18.75 1.25 3.21
N TYR A 404 19.16 1.58 4.43
CA TYR A 404 18.77 0.85 5.66
C TYR A 404 18.24 1.81 6.72
N GLY A 405 17.64 2.92 6.27
CA GLY A 405 16.95 3.93 7.08
C GLY A 405 17.82 5.09 7.52
N ARG A 406 18.82 5.45 6.73
CA ARG A 406 19.53 6.74 6.78
C ARG A 406 19.12 7.59 5.57
N PRO A 407 19.15 8.94 5.66
CA PRO A 407 18.81 9.82 4.56
C PRO A 407 19.83 9.70 3.41
N GLY A 408 19.31 9.73 2.18
CA GLY A 408 20.10 9.79 0.96
C GLY A 408 20.19 11.21 0.41
N SER A 409 21.22 11.49 -0.39
CA SER A 409 21.34 12.74 -1.12
C SER A 409 21.94 12.48 -2.50
N TYR A 410 21.44 13.20 -3.50
CA TYR A 410 21.95 13.26 -4.87
C TYR A 410 21.33 14.47 -5.56
N CYS A 411 21.99 15.00 -6.59
CA CYS A 411 21.38 16.02 -7.43
C CYS A 411 20.43 15.35 -8.42
N VAL A 412 19.15 15.74 -8.38
CA VAL A 412 18.17 15.30 -9.37
C VAL A 412 18.58 15.87 -10.74
N PRO A 413 18.72 15.04 -11.78
CA PRO A 413 19.05 15.54 -13.11
C PRO A 413 17.96 16.49 -13.63
N LYS A 414 18.32 17.32 -14.61
CA LYS A 414 17.38 18.27 -15.18
C LYS A 414 16.41 17.55 -16.12
N GLU A 415 15.11 17.80 -15.96
CA GLU A 415 14.08 17.32 -16.89
C GLU A 415 14.25 17.93 -18.29
N SER A 416 13.73 17.22 -19.29
CA SER A 416 13.58 17.71 -20.66
C SER A 416 12.12 17.59 -21.09
N VAL A 417 11.74 18.23 -22.19
CA VAL A 417 10.34 18.30 -22.65
C VAL A 417 9.71 16.90 -22.83
N ASP A 418 10.52 15.93 -23.25
CA ASP A 418 10.14 14.55 -23.56
C ASP A 418 10.62 13.54 -22.49
N TRP A 419 11.28 13.98 -21.41
CA TRP A 419 11.81 13.08 -20.39
C TRP A 419 11.72 13.68 -18.99
N ARG A 420 10.88 13.06 -18.15
CA ARG A 420 10.57 13.48 -16.77
C ARG A 420 11.38 12.70 -15.77
N ILE A 421 11.53 13.24 -14.56
CA ILE A 421 12.34 12.62 -13.52
C ILE A 421 11.64 12.81 -12.16
N GLU A 422 11.46 11.71 -11.44
CA GLU A 422 10.90 11.74 -10.09
C GLU A 422 11.74 10.88 -9.13
N SER A 423 11.69 11.21 -7.85
CA SER A 423 12.37 10.46 -6.79
C SER A 423 11.39 9.84 -5.80
N VAL A 424 11.74 8.67 -5.28
CA VAL A 424 10.94 7.95 -4.30
C VAL A 424 11.83 7.07 -3.42
N SER A 425 11.42 6.84 -2.18
CA SER A 425 12.09 5.89 -1.32
C SER A 425 11.65 4.45 -1.64
N ALA A 426 12.50 3.46 -1.38
CA ALA A 426 12.13 2.05 -1.51
C ALA A 426 10.88 1.64 -0.68
N PRO A 427 10.67 2.09 0.58
CA PRO A 427 9.42 1.78 1.29
C PRO A 427 8.18 2.50 0.72
N ASP A 428 8.33 3.68 0.14
CA ASP A 428 7.21 4.39 -0.46
C ASP A 428 6.80 3.77 -1.79
N ILE A 429 7.74 3.29 -2.61
CA ILE A 429 7.39 2.54 -3.82
C ILE A 429 6.75 1.18 -3.49
N ASP A 430 7.16 0.53 -2.40
CA ASP A 430 6.49 -0.67 -1.87
C ASP A 430 5.02 -0.36 -1.53
N THR A 431 4.78 0.74 -0.82
CA THR A 431 3.43 1.21 -0.47
C THR A 431 2.63 1.57 -1.72
N LEU A 432 3.19 2.37 -2.63
CA LEU A 432 2.53 2.79 -3.88
C LEU A 432 2.17 1.59 -4.75
N SER A 433 3.06 0.59 -4.87
CA SER A 433 2.79 -0.63 -5.64
C SER A 433 1.66 -1.49 -5.05
N SER A 434 1.33 -1.26 -3.79
CA SER A 434 0.38 -2.07 -3.01
C SER A 434 -0.96 -1.37 -2.76
N VAL A 435 -1.20 -0.19 -3.34
CA VAL A 435 -2.48 0.50 -3.19
C VAL A 435 -3.56 -0.27 -3.97
N PRO A 436 -4.70 -0.63 -3.34
CA PRO A 436 -5.80 -1.32 -4.01
C PRO A 436 -6.33 -0.54 -5.22
N ARG A 437 -6.77 -1.25 -6.27
CA ARG A 437 -7.32 -0.70 -7.52
C ARG A 437 -6.41 0.29 -8.23
N ASN A 438 -5.10 0.09 -8.14
CA ASN A 438 -4.17 0.90 -8.90
C ASN A 438 -4.35 0.65 -10.41
N SER A 439 -4.74 1.70 -11.12
CA SER A 439 -4.35 1.83 -12.52
C SER A 439 -2.83 1.79 -12.58
N HIS A 440 -2.27 0.93 -13.40
CA HIS A 440 -0.83 0.81 -13.65
C HIS A 440 -0.19 2.16 -14.01
N PHE A 441 -1.00 3.10 -14.51
CA PHE A 441 -0.61 4.43 -14.96
C PHE A 441 -0.81 5.54 -13.92
N LEU A 442 -1.30 5.22 -12.72
CA LEU A 442 -1.71 6.21 -11.73
C LEU A 442 -0.58 7.16 -11.33
N LEU A 443 0.64 6.65 -11.14
CA LEU A 443 1.80 7.50 -10.85
C LEU A 443 2.18 8.38 -12.06
N TRP A 444 2.03 7.88 -13.29
CA TRP A 444 2.25 8.71 -14.49
C TRP A 444 1.23 9.87 -14.53
N LYS A 445 -0.05 9.56 -14.27
CA LYS A 445 -1.13 10.55 -14.19
C LYS A 445 -0.94 11.55 -13.06
N LEU A 446 -0.46 11.11 -11.89
CA LEU A 446 -0.13 11.99 -10.77
C LEU A 446 0.91 13.03 -11.18
N ILE A 447 1.99 12.58 -11.83
CA ILE A 447 3.07 13.46 -12.30
C ILE A 447 2.54 14.40 -13.38
N ASP A 448 1.77 13.88 -14.33
CA ASP A 448 1.11 14.68 -15.38
C ASP A 448 0.22 15.77 -14.80
N HIS A 449 -0.60 15.44 -13.80
CA HIS A 449 -1.49 16.39 -13.15
C HIS A 449 -0.70 17.46 -12.40
N HIS A 450 0.33 17.07 -11.63
CA HIS A 450 1.18 18.02 -10.92
C HIS A 450 1.87 19.01 -11.87
N ARG A 451 2.40 18.52 -13.01
CA ARG A 451 3.01 19.38 -14.03
C ARG A 451 1.98 20.22 -14.79
N PHE A 452 0.77 19.71 -15.01
CA PHE A 452 -0.35 20.48 -15.57
C PHE A 452 -0.70 21.67 -14.67
N LEU A 453 -0.79 21.48 -13.35
CA LEU A 453 -1.01 22.56 -12.39
C LEU A 453 0.13 23.59 -12.41
N SER A 454 1.37 23.13 -12.44
CA SER A 454 2.56 24.00 -12.51
C SER A 454 2.55 24.87 -13.78
N ALA A 455 2.17 24.30 -14.93
CA ALA A 455 2.01 25.03 -16.18
C ALA A 455 0.87 26.07 -16.14
N ASN A 456 -0.07 25.92 -15.22
CA ASN A 456 -1.19 26.83 -14.97
C ASN A 456 -0.99 27.71 -13.72
N ASN A 457 0.27 28.00 -13.36
CA ASN A 457 0.69 28.88 -12.25
C ASN A 457 0.32 28.40 -10.83
N VAL A 458 0.03 27.11 -10.66
CA VAL A 458 -0.18 26.48 -9.35
C VAL A 458 1.06 25.70 -8.95
N PHE A 459 1.75 26.15 -7.91
CA PHE A 459 2.98 25.53 -7.40
C PHE A 459 2.71 24.85 -6.06
N ILE A 460 3.03 23.56 -5.96
CA ILE A 460 2.82 22.75 -4.76
C ILE A 460 4.15 22.51 -4.06
N ALA A 461 4.26 23.00 -2.84
CA ALA A 461 5.35 22.68 -1.92
C ALA A 461 5.00 21.40 -1.15
N ASN A 462 5.75 20.32 -1.43
CA ASN A 462 5.59 19.00 -0.83
C ASN A 462 6.90 18.51 -0.20
N ALA A 463 6.99 18.55 1.13
CA ALA A 463 8.21 18.15 1.86
C ALA A 463 8.40 16.63 1.94
N ASN A 464 7.31 15.85 1.99
CA ASN A 464 7.36 14.41 2.31
C ASN A 464 7.26 13.49 1.08
N GLY A 465 7.73 13.98 -0.06
CA GLY A 465 7.96 13.18 -1.27
C GLY A 465 6.69 12.65 -1.95
N LEU A 466 6.90 11.78 -2.93
CA LEU A 466 5.88 11.39 -3.92
C LEU A 466 4.65 10.70 -3.31
N LEU A 467 4.82 9.89 -2.26
CA LEU A 467 3.68 9.24 -1.58
C LEU A 467 2.80 10.25 -0.83
N ASN A 468 3.37 11.34 -0.30
CA ASN A 468 2.60 12.41 0.31
C ASN A 468 1.76 13.17 -0.72
N LEU A 469 2.35 13.46 -1.88
CA LEU A 469 1.63 14.07 -3.01
C LEU A 469 0.49 13.16 -3.48
N TYR A 470 0.72 11.85 -3.55
CA TYR A 470 -0.33 10.88 -3.86
C TYR A 470 -1.44 10.87 -2.82
N GLY A 471 -1.11 10.91 -1.52
CA GLY A 471 -2.09 11.01 -0.44
C GLY A 471 -2.93 12.28 -0.54
N TRP A 472 -2.30 13.43 -0.84
CA TRP A 472 -3.00 14.70 -1.07
C TRP A 472 -3.92 14.61 -2.28
N TRP A 473 -3.45 14.01 -3.36
CA TRP A 473 -4.21 13.83 -4.59
C TRP A 473 -5.48 13.00 -4.34
N ARG A 474 -5.36 11.87 -3.63
CA ARG A 474 -6.52 11.07 -3.25
C ARG A 474 -7.48 11.78 -2.30
N ARG A 475 -6.95 12.49 -1.30
CA ARG A 475 -7.75 13.26 -0.34
C ARG A 475 -8.58 14.37 -1.01
N THR A 476 -8.11 14.89 -2.14
CA THR A 476 -8.79 15.91 -2.94
C THR A 476 -9.58 15.31 -4.11
N HIS A 477 -9.97 14.04 -4.04
CA HIS A 477 -10.71 13.33 -5.10
C HIS A 477 -10.03 13.46 -6.48
N HIS A 478 -8.71 13.36 -6.50
CA HIS A 478 -7.85 13.50 -7.67
C HIS A 478 -7.83 14.88 -8.35
N MET A 479 -8.43 15.91 -7.74
CA MET A 479 -8.33 17.30 -8.23
C MET A 479 -6.97 17.95 -7.90
N MET A 480 -6.24 17.42 -6.90
CA MET A 480 -5.00 18.00 -6.37
C MET A 480 -5.16 19.42 -5.78
N LEU A 481 -6.40 19.91 -5.73
CA LEU A 481 -6.85 21.18 -5.21
C LEU A 481 -8.08 20.95 -4.33
N ASP A 482 -8.23 21.71 -3.26
CA ASP A 482 -9.50 21.72 -2.52
C ASP A 482 -10.59 22.36 -3.39
N GLN A 483 -11.83 21.86 -3.32
CA GLN A 483 -12.95 22.35 -4.12
C GLN A 483 -13.20 23.86 -3.94
N LYS A 484 -12.82 24.42 -2.79
CA LYS A 484 -12.97 25.85 -2.48
C LYS A 484 -11.85 26.72 -3.03
N MET A 485 -10.78 26.12 -3.56
CA MET A 485 -9.66 26.86 -4.12
C MET A 485 -9.99 27.35 -5.53
N GLU A 486 -9.75 28.63 -5.76
CA GLU A 486 -9.87 29.21 -7.08
C GLU A 486 -8.79 28.65 -8.02
N PHE A 487 -9.21 28.22 -9.21
CA PHE A 487 -8.32 27.78 -10.27
C PHE A 487 -8.69 28.49 -11.59
N GLY A 488 -7.67 28.96 -12.32
CA GLY A 488 -7.85 29.70 -13.57
C GLY A 488 -7.71 31.23 -13.41
N ALA A 489 -8.09 31.97 -14.45
CA ALA A 489 -8.04 33.44 -14.51
C ALA A 489 -6.65 34.10 -14.35
N GLY A 490 -5.56 33.36 -14.61
CA GLY A 490 -4.19 33.89 -14.64
C GLY A 490 -3.59 34.21 -13.26
N ARG A 491 -4.23 33.78 -12.17
CA ARG A 491 -3.70 33.93 -10.80
C ARG A 491 -2.65 32.86 -10.52
N SER A 492 -1.57 33.24 -9.82
CA SER A 492 -0.60 32.27 -9.31
C SER A 492 -0.97 31.84 -7.90
N LEU A 493 -0.94 30.53 -7.65
CA LEU A 493 -1.28 29.91 -6.37
C LEU A 493 -0.07 29.12 -5.87
N ASN A 494 0.37 29.39 -4.64
CA ASN A 494 1.40 28.60 -3.98
C ASN A 494 0.74 27.81 -2.84
N LEU A 495 0.77 26.49 -2.93
CA LEU A 495 0.13 25.59 -1.98
C LEU A 495 1.19 24.89 -1.15
N LEU A 496 1.09 24.99 0.17
CA LEU A 496 1.78 24.10 1.09
C LEU A 496 0.80 22.99 1.47
N ILE A 497 1.11 21.74 1.11
CA ILE A 497 0.27 20.60 1.48
C ILE A 497 0.70 20.02 2.83
N PRO A 498 -0.22 19.37 3.57
CA PRO A 498 0.13 18.69 4.82
C PRO A 498 1.22 17.62 4.60
N THR A 499 2.08 17.43 5.59
CA THR A 499 3.20 16.46 5.57
C THR A 499 2.74 15.02 5.84
N ASP A 500 1.52 14.83 6.34
CA ASP A 500 0.99 13.56 6.84
C ASP A 500 -0.02 12.87 5.90
N CYS A 501 -0.23 13.38 4.69
CA CYS A 501 -1.18 12.78 3.74
C CYS A 501 -0.81 11.33 3.40
N LEU A 502 0.48 10.99 3.49
CA LEU A 502 0.98 9.63 3.30
C LEU A 502 0.60 8.64 4.42
N ALA A 503 0.29 9.13 5.63
CA ALA A 503 0.03 8.30 6.80
C ALA A 503 -1.21 7.43 6.63
N GLN A 504 -2.28 8.01 6.08
CA GLN A 504 -3.51 7.27 5.79
C GLN A 504 -3.27 6.20 4.71
N ILE A 505 -2.46 6.51 3.70
CA ILE A 505 -2.12 5.54 2.64
C ILE A 505 -1.33 4.38 3.21
N ARG A 506 -0.24 4.64 3.97
CA ARG A 506 0.55 3.60 4.65
C ARG A 506 -0.30 2.76 5.58
N THR A 507 -1.17 3.39 6.39
CA THR A 507 -2.07 2.68 7.31
C THR A 507 -3.01 1.75 6.56
N THR A 508 -3.67 2.25 5.52
CA THR A 508 -4.62 1.49 4.71
C THR A 508 -3.94 0.30 4.05
N VAL A 509 -2.82 0.53 3.35
CA VAL A 509 -2.07 -0.54 2.67
C VAL A 509 -1.61 -1.60 3.67
N ARG A 510 -1.01 -1.21 4.80
CA ARG A 510 -0.52 -2.15 5.81
C ARG A 510 -1.63 -2.99 6.43
N GLN A 511 -2.79 -2.39 6.71
CA GLN A 511 -3.94 -3.11 7.28
C GLN A 511 -4.60 -4.04 6.26
N SER A 512 -4.73 -3.59 5.00
CA SER A 512 -5.31 -4.40 3.93
C SER A 512 -4.44 -5.59 3.59
N LEU A 513 -3.13 -5.38 3.41
CA LEU A 513 -2.19 -6.47 3.10
C LEU A 513 -1.91 -7.36 4.30
N ASP A 514 -1.88 -6.78 5.51
CA ASP A 514 -1.59 -7.45 6.77
C ASP A 514 -0.38 -8.41 6.70
N THR A 515 0.73 -7.94 6.12
CA THR A 515 1.91 -8.79 5.88
C THR A 515 2.54 -9.25 7.20
N HIS A 516 2.64 -10.57 7.39
CA HIS A 516 3.16 -11.17 8.61
C HIS A 516 3.64 -12.61 8.35
N VAL A 517 4.11 -13.32 9.39
CA VAL A 517 4.47 -14.74 9.28
C VAL A 517 3.46 -15.67 9.94
N LEU A 518 3.23 -16.83 9.32
CA LEU A 518 2.40 -17.92 9.85
C LEU A 518 3.19 -19.24 9.91
N PRO A 519 2.91 -20.11 10.89
CA PRO A 519 3.54 -21.43 10.98
C PRO A 519 2.93 -22.41 9.98
N LEU A 520 3.77 -23.15 9.29
CA LEU A 520 3.40 -24.38 8.60
C LEU A 520 3.20 -25.53 9.59
N PRO A 521 2.59 -26.67 9.19
CA PRO A 521 2.43 -27.84 10.07
C PRO A 521 3.73 -28.36 10.70
N ASN A 522 4.86 -28.18 10.01
CA ASN A 522 6.19 -28.54 10.50
C ASN A 522 6.83 -27.48 11.43
N GLY A 523 6.11 -26.41 11.77
CA GLY A 523 6.59 -25.31 12.62
C GLY A 523 7.40 -24.23 11.91
N ARG A 524 7.75 -24.41 10.63
CA ARG A 524 8.48 -23.39 9.86
C ARG A 524 7.59 -22.16 9.63
N MET A 525 8.12 -20.98 9.92
CA MET A 525 7.46 -19.70 9.62
C MET A 525 7.61 -19.34 8.14
N VAL A 526 6.51 -18.94 7.50
CA VAL A 526 6.48 -18.43 6.12
C VAL A 526 5.77 -17.08 6.06
N ARG A 527 6.15 -16.22 5.11
CA ARG A 527 5.55 -14.89 5.00
C ARG A 527 4.26 -14.99 4.20
N VAL A 528 3.26 -14.28 4.70
CA VAL A 528 1.94 -14.27 4.11
C VAL A 528 1.46 -12.85 3.91
N ILE A 529 0.56 -12.70 2.95
CA ILE A 529 -0.16 -11.48 2.62
C ILE A 529 -1.65 -11.84 2.54
N ARG A 530 -2.55 -10.93 2.92
CA ARG A 530 -3.99 -11.17 2.81
C ARG A 530 -4.33 -11.48 1.36
N LYS A 531 -5.09 -12.55 1.15
CA LYS A 531 -5.43 -13.03 -0.19
C LYS A 531 -6.37 -12.05 -0.89
N THR A 532 -7.35 -11.54 -0.16
CA THR A 532 -8.38 -10.64 -0.67
C THR A 532 -8.21 -9.25 -0.04
N PHE A 533 -7.29 -8.46 -0.57
CA PHE A 533 -7.06 -7.09 -0.09
C PHE A 533 -7.74 -6.02 -0.95
N ASP A 534 -8.14 -6.38 -2.18
CA ASP A 534 -8.81 -5.50 -3.15
C ASP A 534 -10.18 -6.06 -3.58
N SER A 535 -11.06 -6.33 -2.61
CA SER A 535 -12.43 -6.78 -2.91
C SER A 535 -13.36 -5.62 -3.30
N TYR A 536 -14.42 -5.99 -4.01
CA TYR A 536 -15.60 -5.17 -4.21
C TYR A 536 -16.49 -5.08 -2.98
N PHE A 537 -16.34 -5.99 -2.01
CA PHE A 537 -17.22 -6.13 -0.86
C PHE A 537 -16.45 -5.85 0.43
N PRO A 538 -16.88 -4.86 1.24
CA PRO A 538 -16.18 -4.50 2.46
C PRO A 538 -16.00 -5.63 3.47
N GLU A 539 -16.93 -6.58 3.51
CA GLU A 539 -16.86 -7.77 4.38
C GLU A 539 -15.62 -8.63 4.12
N ASP A 540 -15.10 -8.67 2.89
CA ASP A 540 -13.94 -9.49 2.54
C ASP A 540 -12.60 -8.91 3.06
N HIS A 541 -12.53 -7.59 3.33
CA HIS A 541 -11.26 -6.95 3.72
C HIS A 541 -10.78 -7.36 5.11
N ALA A 542 -11.67 -7.86 5.97
CA ALA A 542 -11.34 -8.26 7.33
C ALA A 542 -11.04 -9.78 7.46
N GLU A 543 -11.36 -10.57 6.43
CA GLU A 543 -11.29 -12.03 6.52
C GLU A 543 -9.85 -12.53 6.66
N PRO A 544 -9.52 -13.36 7.67
CA PRO A 544 -8.16 -13.78 7.98
C PRO A 544 -7.67 -14.89 7.03
N SER A 545 -7.81 -14.64 5.72
CA SER A 545 -7.44 -15.48 4.59
C SER A 545 -6.18 -14.92 3.93
N TYR A 546 -5.14 -15.75 3.78
CA TYR A 546 -3.80 -15.31 3.38
C TYR A 546 -3.19 -16.22 2.30
N GLY A 547 -2.36 -15.65 1.44
CA GLY A 547 -1.51 -16.36 0.48
C GLY A 547 -0.04 -16.38 0.91
N CYS A 548 0.67 -17.48 0.66
CA CYS A 548 2.09 -17.61 0.97
C CYS A 548 2.97 -16.97 -0.12
N ILE A 549 3.78 -15.98 0.26
CA ILE A 549 4.63 -15.21 -0.67
C ILE A 549 5.71 -16.11 -1.28
N GLU A 550 6.33 -16.97 -0.48
CA GLU A 550 7.36 -17.90 -0.94
C GLU A 550 6.80 -18.93 -1.94
N ALA A 551 5.56 -19.41 -1.72
CA ALA A 551 4.92 -20.37 -2.63
C ALA A 551 4.61 -19.74 -3.99
N ILE A 552 4.07 -18.51 -4.01
CA ILE A 552 3.80 -17.76 -5.25
C ILE A 552 5.07 -17.58 -6.07
N THR A 553 6.19 -17.23 -5.41
CA THR A 553 7.50 -17.08 -6.07
C THR A 553 7.98 -18.39 -6.69
N ALA A 554 7.69 -19.52 -6.04
CA ALA A 554 8.01 -20.85 -6.54
C ALA A 554 7.00 -21.42 -7.56
N GLY A 555 5.96 -20.65 -7.93
CA GLY A 555 4.90 -21.12 -8.84
C GLY A 555 3.93 -22.14 -8.22
N LYS A 556 3.89 -22.22 -6.89
CA LYS A 556 3.02 -23.14 -6.13
C LYS A 556 1.83 -22.40 -5.54
N LEU A 557 0.76 -23.14 -5.26
CA LEU A 557 -0.44 -22.60 -4.63
C LEU A 557 -0.45 -23.02 -3.15
N LEU A 558 -0.44 -22.04 -2.26
CA LEU A 558 -0.52 -22.28 -0.82
C LEU A 558 -1.18 -21.08 -0.14
N GLY A 559 -2.33 -21.33 0.47
CA GLY A 559 -3.13 -20.33 1.17
C GLY A 559 -3.48 -20.81 2.58
N ALA A 560 -3.85 -19.89 3.46
CA ALA A 560 -4.18 -20.17 4.85
C ALA A 560 -5.42 -19.40 5.28
N TYR A 561 -6.28 -20.06 6.04
CA TYR A 561 -7.24 -19.37 6.90
C TYR A 561 -6.79 -19.46 8.36
N VAL A 562 -6.75 -18.32 9.05
CA VAL A 562 -6.33 -18.24 10.46
C VAL A 562 -7.57 -18.22 11.35
N GLY A 563 -7.87 -19.37 11.96
CA GLY A 563 -8.90 -19.52 12.98
C GLY A 563 -8.43 -19.08 14.38
N LYS A 564 -9.29 -19.28 15.38
CA LYS A 564 -8.99 -18.99 16.80
C LYS A 564 -8.02 -19.99 17.43
N ASN A 565 -8.12 -21.26 17.04
CA ASN A 565 -7.41 -22.40 17.62
C ASN A 565 -6.28 -22.90 16.72
N PHE A 566 -6.48 -22.89 15.40
CA PHE A 566 -5.48 -23.39 14.44
C PHE A 566 -5.45 -22.61 13.12
N VAL A 567 -4.35 -22.78 12.39
CA VAL A 567 -4.17 -22.28 11.02
C VAL A 567 -4.45 -23.42 10.04
N CYS A 568 -5.42 -23.22 9.15
CA CYS A 568 -5.82 -24.17 8.14
C CYS A 568 -5.18 -23.81 6.80
N TRP A 569 -4.14 -24.53 6.39
CA TRP A 569 -3.52 -24.35 5.08
C TRP A 569 -4.24 -25.15 4.01
N VAL A 570 -4.27 -24.63 2.79
CA VAL A 570 -4.69 -25.34 1.58
C VAL A 570 -3.63 -25.19 0.50
N GLY A 571 -3.14 -26.32 -0.01
CA GLY A 571 -2.06 -26.40 -0.99
C GLY A 571 -2.49 -27.11 -2.26
N ALA A 572 -1.86 -26.75 -3.38
CA ALA A 572 -1.91 -27.50 -4.62
C ALA A 572 -0.60 -27.30 -5.40
N ASP A 573 -0.14 -28.33 -6.12
CA ASP A 573 1.05 -28.28 -6.96
C ASP A 573 0.65 -28.39 -8.45
N PRO A 574 0.54 -27.26 -9.17
CA PRO A 574 0.10 -27.27 -10.56
C PRO A 574 1.02 -28.04 -11.51
N ASP A 575 2.27 -28.34 -11.12
CA ASP A 575 3.24 -29.04 -11.96
C ASP A 575 3.11 -30.57 -11.88
N LYS A 576 2.25 -31.09 -10.98
CA LYS A 576 2.03 -32.53 -10.79
C LYS A 576 0.82 -33.08 -11.56
N THR A 577 0.22 -32.31 -12.44
CA THR A 577 -1.00 -32.67 -13.16
C THR A 577 -0.94 -32.24 -14.62
N SER A 578 -1.72 -32.89 -15.48
CA SER A 578 -1.93 -32.47 -16.87
C SER A 578 -2.98 -31.35 -17.02
N LEU A 579 -3.67 -30.99 -15.94
CA LEU A 579 -4.67 -29.91 -15.96
C LEU A 579 -4.01 -28.55 -16.19
N SER A 580 -4.79 -27.61 -16.73
CA SER A 580 -4.31 -26.23 -16.86
C SER A 580 -4.09 -25.57 -15.49
N ARG A 581 -3.05 -24.74 -15.38
CA ARG A 581 -2.76 -23.99 -14.13
C ARG A 581 -3.93 -23.10 -13.68
N ASP A 582 -4.66 -22.50 -14.63
CA ASP A 582 -5.86 -21.69 -14.36
C ASP A 582 -6.96 -22.53 -13.69
N LEU A 583 -7.18 -23.76 -14.14
CA LEU A 583 -8.17 -24.66 -13.55
C LEU A 583 -7.77 -25.10 -12.14
N VAL A 584 -6.53 -25.53 -11.94
CA VAL A 584 -6.01 -25.90 -10.61
C VAL A 584 -6.14 -24.73 -9.64
N PHE A 585 -5.78 -23.52 -10.11
CA PHE A 585 -5.96 -22.29 -9.34
C PHE A 585 -7.42 -22.05 -8.95
N ARG A 586 -8.36 -22.13 -9.90
CA ARG A 586 -9.79 -21.89 -9.63
C ARG A 586 -10.38 -22.85 -8.60
N VAL A 587 -10.02 -24.13 -8.65
CA VAL A 587 -10.47 -25.11 -7.65
C VAL A 587 -9.84 -24.82 -6.29
N TRP A 588 -8.53 -24.58 -6.24
CA TRP A 588 -7.83 -24.19 -5.01
C TRP A 588 -8.40 -22.90 -4.39
N ASP A 589 -8.74 -21.92 -5.24
CA ASP A 589 -9.30 -20.64 -4.85
C ASP A 589 -10.69 -20.81 -4.22
N ALA A 590 -11.55 -21.64 -4.84
CA ALA A 590 -12.86 -22.00 -4.30
C ALA A 590 -12.76 -22.73 -2.95
N VAL A 591 -11.85 -23.71 -2.81
CA VAL A 591 -11.64 -24.41 -1.53
C VAL A 591 -11.15 -23.43 -0.47
N SER A 592 -10.20 -22.56 -0.82
CA SER A 592 -9.70 -21.52 0.08
C SER A 592 -10.82 -20.59 0.57
N TYR A 593 -11.73 -20.18 -0.32
CA TYR A 593 -12.89 -19.36 0.03
C TYR A 593 -13.81 -20.09 1.03
N TRP A 594 -14.09 -21.36 0.79
CA TRP A 594 -14.94 -22.13 1.71
C TRP A 594 -14.34 -22.38 3.09
N LEU A 595 -13.01 -22.32 3.24
CA LEU A 595 -12.37 -22.38 4.56
C LEU A 595 -12.83 -21.25 5.48
N GLU A 596 -13.16 -20.08 4.92
CA GLU A 596 -13.61 -18.91 5.68
C GLU A 596 -14.89 -19.21 6.48
N ARG A 597 -15.75 -20.06 5.92
CA ARG A 597 -17.00 -20.51 6.56
C ARG A 597 -16.83 -21.82 7.32
N ALA A 598 -15.99 -22.72 6.84
CA ALA A 598 -15.80 -24.05 7.43
C ALA A 598 -15.02 -24.00 8.74
N VAL A 599 -13.89 -23.29 8.80
CA VAL A 599 -12.99 -23.31 9.97
C VAL A 599 -13.69 -22.81 11.25
N PRO A 600 -14.43 -21.69 11.27
CA PRO A 600 -15.13 -21.23 12.49
C PRO A 600 -16.14 -22.23 13.05
N ILE A 601 -16.69 -23.11 12.21
CA ILE A 601 -17.64 -24.15 12.60
C ILE A 601 -16.89 -25.38 13.11
N LEU A 602 -15.83 -25.80 12.40
CA LEU A 602 -14.99 -26.92 12.79
C LEU A 602 -14.26 -26.68 14.12
N GLU A 603 -13.86 -25.43 14.41
CA GLU A 603 -13.19 -25.09 15.67
C GLU A 603 -14.03 -25.33 16.92
N LYS A 604 -15.36 -25.20 16.83
CA LYS A 604 -16.27 -25.48 17.96
C LYS A 604 -16.30 -26.95 18.34
N GLU A 605 -16.00 -27.83 17.39
CA GLU A 605 -15.96 -29.28 17.59
C GLU A 605 -14.54 -29.78 17.92
N LEU A 606 -13.52 -29.01 17.55
CA LEU A 606 -12.12 -29.41 17.58
C LEU A 606 -11.31 -28.58 18.58
N ASP A 607 -11.86 -28.36 19.79
CA ASP A 607 -11.23 -27.60 20.89
C ASP A 607 -9.78 -28.02 21.22
N LEU A 608 -9.36 -29.22 20.80
CA LEU A 608 -8.05 -29.80 21.06
C LEU A 608 -7.01 -29.58 19.95
N LEU A 609 -7.42 -29.18 18.73
CA LEU A 609 -6.48 -28.92 17.64
C LEU A 609 -5.80 -27.56 17.85
N LYS A 610 -4.46 -27.60 17.99
CA LYS A 610 -3.61 -26.41 18.07
C LYS A 610 -2.49 -26.46 17.03
N GLY A 611 -2.10 -25.29 16.53
CA GLY A 611 -1.00 -25.15 15.58
C GLY A 611 -1.51 -25.03 14.15
N ALA A 612 -0.83 -25.69 13.20
CA ALA A 612 -1.19 -25.66 11.78
C ALA A 612 -1.48 -27.05 11.22
N LEU A 613 -2.41 -27.11 10.26
CA LEU A 613 -2.72 -28.29 9.45
C LEU A 613 -2.70 -27.93 7.96
N LEU A 614 -2.56 -28.92 7.09
CA LEU A 614 -2.56 -28.74 5.63
C LEU A 614 -3.64 -29.59 4.97
N ILE A 615 -4.42 -28.98 4.09
CA ILE A 615 -5.30 -29.63 3.12
C ILE A 615 -4.56 -29.63 1.78
N ASP A 616 -4.12 -30.79 1.32
CA ASP A 616 -3.40 -30.95 0.06
C ASP A 616 -4.36 -31.41 -1.05
N LEU A 617 -4.53 -30.57 -2.08
CA LEU A 617 -5.38 -30.88 -3.22
C LEU A 617 -4.54 -31.56 -4.30
N ASP A 618 -4.80 -32.84 -4.53
CA ASP A 618 -4.02 -33.69 -5.42
C ASP A 618 -4.77 -33.98 -6.72
N PHE A 619 -4.27 -33.42 -7.81
CA PHE A 619 -4.83 -33.55 -9.16
C PHE A 619 -4.05 -34.52 -10.05
N SER A 620 -3.17 -35.35 -9.48
CA SER A 620 -2.31 -36.25 -10.26
C SER A 620 -3.08 -37.25 -11.13
N ASP A 621 -4.21 -37.76 -10.63
CA ASP A 621 -5.09 -38.70 -11.33
C ASP A 621 -6.26 -38.03 -12.09
N ALA A 622 -6.37 -36.69 -12.06
CA ALA A 622 -7.50 -35.96 -12.64
C ALA A 622 -7.26 -35.59 -14.10
N GLN A 623 -8.24 -35.84 -14.97
CA GLN A 623 -8.26 -35.37 -16.35
C GLN A 623 -9.30 -34.27 -16.56
N GLN A 624 -9.15 -33.49 -17.63
CA GLN A 624 -10.12 -32.44 -17.97
C GLN A 624 -11.32 -33.02 -18.72
N THR A 625 -12.08 -33.91 -18.08
CA THR A 625 -13.31 -34.47 -18.64
C THR A 625 -14.51 -33.56 -18.34
N GLN A 626 -15.29 -33.22 -19.37
CA GLN A 626 -16.50 -32.39 -19.26
C GLN A 626 -17.79 -33.21 -19.11
N VAL A 627 -17.66 -34.47 -18.69
CA VAL A 627 -18.82 -35.36 -18.49
C VAL A 627 -19.36 -35.11 -17.09
N GLU A 628 -20.63 -34.74 -16.98
CA GLU A 628 -21.25 -34.63 -15.65
C GLU A 628 -21.31 -36.01 -14.96
N PRO A 629 -21.02 -36.10 -13.65
CA PRO A 629 -21.16 -37.34 -12.91
C PRO A 629 -22.60 -37.87 -12.98
N ALA A 630 -22.75 -39.17 -13.23
CA ALA A 630 -24.07 -39.79 -13.43
C ALA A 630 -24.96 -39.81 -12.17
N SER A 631 -24.38 -39.66 -10.97
CA SER A 631 -25.11 -39.62 -9.69
C SER A 631 -24.26 -38.98 -8.59
N GLU A 632 -24.88 -38.66 -7.44
CA GLU A 632 -24.17 -38.15 -6.26
C GLU A 632 -23.18 -39.18 -5.68
N ASP A 633 -23.50 -40.48 -5.73
CA ASP A 633 -22.59 -41.54 -5.29
C ASP A 633 -21.33 -41.62 -6.16
N VAL A 634 -21.49 -41.46 -7.48
CA VAL A 634 -20.35 -41.39 -8.42
C VAL A 634 -19.50 -40.17 -8.09
N LEU A 635 -20.12 -38.99 -7.91
CA LEU A 635 -19.41 -37.76 -7.55
C LEU A 635 -18.59 -37.91 -6.27
N GLN A 636 -19.17 -38.52 -5.22
CA GLN A 636 -18.47 -38.75 -3.95
C GLN A 636 -17.31 -39.74 -4.11
N SER A 637 -17.48 -40.80 -4.91
CA SER A 637 -16.41 -41.79 -5.16
C SER A 637 -15.22 -41.22 -5.92
N CYS A 638 -15.39 -40.08 -6.61
CA CYS A 638 -14.32 -39.39 -7.32
C CYS A 638 -13.36 -38.62 -6.40
N LEU A 639 -13.69 -38.45 -5.11
CA LEU A 639 -12.83 -37.81 -4.13
C LEU A 639 -12.31 -38.85 -3.13
N LEU A 640 -11.00 -39.06 -3.13
CA LEU A 640 -10.35 -39.90 -2.11
C LEU A 640 -9.72 -39.02 -1.03
N VAL A 641 -10.04 -39.31 0.22
CA VAL A 641 -9.49 -38.61 1.39
C VAL A 641 -8.47 -39.50 2.08
N SER A 642 -7.24 -39.02 2.23
CA SER A 642 -6.21 -39.65 3.05
C SER A 642 -5.77 -38.69 4.17
N VAL A 643 -5.49 -39.23 5.36
CA VAL A 643 -5.16 -38.42 6.55
C VAL A 643 -3.86 -38.91 7.16
N SER A 644 -2.94 -37.99 7.38
CA SER A 644 -1.65 -38.22 8.05
C SER A 644 -1.57 -37.40 9.33
N SER A 645 -1.62 -38.08 10.48
CA SER A 645 -1.49 -37.44 11.79
C SER A 645 -0.07 -36.92 12.06
N GLU A 646 0.96 -37.58 11.51
CA GLU A 646 2.37 -37.19 11.69
C GLU A 646 2.67 -35.85 11.01
N THR A 647 2.21 -35.68 9.76
CA THR A 647 2.42 -34.46 8.99
C THR A 647 1.28 -33.45 9.16
N ARG A 648 0.23 -33.82 9.91
CA ARG A 648 -1.02 -33.04 10.06
C ARG A 648 -1.61 -32.61 8.72
N THR A 649 -1.71 -33.58 7.81
CA THR A 649 -2.13 -33.35 6.43
C THR A 649 -3.38 -34.16 6.12
N VAL A 650 -4.34 -33.51 5.46
CA VAL A 650 -5.51 -34.13 4.82
C VAL A 650 -5.30 -33.99 3.32
N GLN A 651 -5.11 -35.08 2.61
CA GLN A 651 -4.99 -35.06 1.15
C GLN A 651 -6.35 -35.41 0.53
N ILE A 652 -6.78 -34.62 -0.45
CA ILE A 652 -7.98 -34.84 -1.24
C ILE A 652 -7.53 -35.09 -2.68
N SER A 653 -7.57 -36.34 -3.12
CA SER A 653 -7.22 -36.72 -4.49
C SER A 653 -8.45 -36.72 -5.38
N PHE A 654 -8.35 -36.03 -6.52
CA PHE A 654 -9.42 -35.86 -7.50
C PHE A 654 -9.32 -36.89 -8.62
N ARG A 655 -10.46 -37.47 -9.01
CA ARG A 655 -10.57 -38.42 -10.14
C ARG A 655 -11.70 -38.05 -11.08
N ASP A 656 -11.63 -38.53 -12.30
CA ASP A 656 -12.70 -38.34 -13.27
C ASP A 656 -13.98 -39.11 -12.91
N PRO A 657 -15.17 -38.57 -13.25
CA PRO A 657 -15.40 -37.31 -13.97
C PRO A 657 -15.72 -36.11 -13.04
N PHE A 658 -15.03 -35.97 -11.90
CA PHE A 658 -15.38 -34.98 -10.86
C PHE A 658 -15.52 -33.55 -11.40
N LEU A 659 -14.60 -33.10 -12.26
CA LEU A 659 -14.55 -31.71 -12.74
C LEU A 659 -15.79 -31.33 -13.57
N GLY A 660 -16.47 -32.30 -14.20
CA GLY A 660 -17.74 -32.06 -14.90
C GLY A 660 -18.86 -31.57 -13.97
N SER A 661 -18.75 -31.81 -12.66
CA SER A 661 -19.75 -31.34 -11.69
C SER A 661 -19.87 -29.81 -11.59
N PHE A 662 -18.84 -29.05 -12.00
CA PHE A 662 -18.87 -27.59 -12.00
C PHE A 662 -19.73 -26.98 -13.12
N SER A 663 -20.16 -27.80 -14.10
CA SER A 663 -21.13 -27.40 -15.13
C SER A 663 -22.58 -27.47 -14.66
N HIS A 664 -22.83 -28.18 -13.55
CA HIS A 664 -24.17 -28.35 -13.03
C HIS A 664 -24.73 -27.03 -12.48
N PRO A 665 -26.02 -26.69 -12.68
CA PRO A 665 -26.60 -25.42 -12.23
C PRO A 665 -26.57 -25.18 -10.71
N LYS A 666 -26.65 -26.25 -9.92
CA LYS A 666 -26.57 -26.23 -8.44
C LYS A 666 -25.17 -26.55 -7.95
N ASN A 667 -24.82 -26.10 -6.73
CA ASN A 667 -23.52 -26.34 -6.10
C ASN A 667 -23.29 -27.79 -5.61
N ILE A 668 -23.24 -28.76 -6.52
CA ILE A 668 -22.99 -30.17 -6.16
C ILE A 668 -21.48 -30.44 -5.99
N GLY A 669 -20.63 -29.82 -6.80
CA GLY A 669 -19.18 -30.07 -6.82
C GLY A 669 -18.47 -29.56 -5.57
N GLU A 670 -18.66 -28.29 -5.21
CA GLU A 670 -17.96 -27.72 -4.04
C GLU A 670 -18.52 -28.29 -2.74
N ARG A 671 -19.80 -28.65 -2.70
CA ARG A 671 -20.41 -29.37 -1.58
C ARG A 671 -19.76 -30.75 -1.36
N ALA A 672 -19.43 -31.47 -2.43
CA ALA A 672 -18.68 -32.72 -2.34
C ALA A 672 -17.24 -32.51 -1.83
N ILE A 673 -16.55 -31.45 -2.28
CA ILE A 673 -15.21 -31.11 -1.77
C ILE A 673 -15.27 -30.76 -0.29
N LEU A 674 -16.22 -29.92 0.13
CA LEU A 674 -16.41 -29.57 1.53
C LEU A 674 -16.71 -30.79 2.38
N ARG A 675 -17.51 -31.73 1.89
CA ARG A 675 -17.79 -33.00 2.58
C ARG A 675 -16.52 -33.80 2.81
N ALA A 676 -15.68 -33.94 1.77
CA ALA A 676 -14.39 -34.63 1.84
C ALA A 676 -13.43 -33.93 2.82
N LEU A 677 -13.36 -32.61 2.76
CA LEU A 677 -12.54 -31.77 3.64
C LEU A 677 -12.95 -31.91 5.11
N ILE A 678 -14.25 -31.72 5.43
CA ILE A 678 -14.78 -31.85 6.79
C ILE A 678 -14.51 -33.26 7.32
N SER A 679 -14.74 -34.29 6.50
CA SER A 679 -14.48 -35.68 6.87
C SER A 679 -13.01 -35.90 7.24
N GLY A 680 -12.09 -35.42 6.41
CA GLY A 680 -10.66 -35.54 6.65
C GLY A 680 -10.19 -34.76 7.88
N VAL A 681 -10.69 -33.55 8.10
CA VAL A 681 -10.33 -32.71 9.26
C VAL A 681 -10.86 -33.32 10.57
N LEU A 682 -12.10 -33.82 10.59
CA LEU A 682 -12.65 -34.52 11.76
C LEU A 682 -11.87 -35.81 12.08
N THR A 683 -11.49 -36.55 11.04
CA THR A 683 -10.63 -37.75 11.17
C THR A 683 -9.25 -37.40 11.73
N LEU A 684 -8.64 -36.31 11.25
CA LEU A 684 -7.39 -35.79 11.78
C LEU A 684 -7.51 -35.39 13.26
N GLY A 685 -8.66 -34.86 13.65
CA GLY A 685 -9.04 -34.57 15.04
C GLY A 685 -9.37 -35.80 15.90
N GLY A 686 -9.22 -37.02 15.37
CA GLY A 686 -9.47 -38.28 16.09
C GLY A 686 -10.95 -38.69 16.18
N ARG A 687 -11.84 -38.08 15.38
CA ARG A 687 -13.26 -38.44 15.32
C ARG A 687 -13.55 -39.29 14.08
N THR A 688 -14.56 -40.15 14.14
CA THR A 688 -15.07 -40.87 12.96
C THR A 688 -16.38 -40.20 12.54
N PRO A 689 -16.39 -39.40 11.47
CA PRO A 689 -17.59 -38.66 11.07
C PRO A 689 -18.64 -39.59 10.47
N ASP A 690 -19.89 -39.51 10.93
CA ASP A 690 -21.03 -40.15 10.29
C ASP A 690 -21.72 -39.23 9.28
N ASP A 691 -22.60 -39.81 8.46
CA ASP A 691 -23.30 -39.09 7.41
C ASP A 691 -24.18 -37.94 7.91
N ILE A 692 -24.77 -38.11 9.10
CA ILE A 692 -25.67 -37.12 9.71
C ILE A 692 -24.86 -35.89 10.14
N THR A 693 -23.74 -36.11 10.81
CA THR A 693 -22.80 -35.07 11.26
C THR A 693 -22.24 -34.30 10.08
N LEU A 694 -21.82 -35.01 9.01
CA LEU A 694 -21.34 -34.36 7.79
C LEU A 694 -22.42 -33.48 7.13
N ARG A 695 -23.67 -33.96 7.03
CA ARG A 695 -24.77 -33.17 6.48
C ARG A 695 -25.06 -31.94 7.33
N HIS A 696 -25.12 -32.10 8.65
CA HIS A 696 -25.34 -30.98 9.57
C HIS A 696 -24.30 -29.88 9.39
N HIS A 697 -23.01 -30.23 9.28
CA HIS A 697 -21.96 -29.24 9.03
C HIS A 697 -22.09 -28.59 7.65
N LEU A 698 -22.37 -29.36 6.59
CA LEU A 698 -22.56 -28.80 5.25
C LEU A 698 -23.69 -27.77 5.22
N ASP A 699 -24.83 -28.07 5.82
CA ASP A 699 -26.00 -27.18 5.85
C ASP A 699 -25.74 -25.91 6.69
N SER A 700 -24.79 -25.97 7.64
CA SER A 700 -24.35 -24.81 8.42
C SER A 700 -23.32 -23.93 7.70
N ILE A 701 -22.61 -24.47 6.71
CA ILE A 701 -21.54 -23.78 5.95
C ILE A 701 -22.11 -23.18 4.66
N ILE A 702 -22.88 -23.98 3.92
CA ILE A 702 -23.42 -23.64 2.60
C ILE A 702 -24.85 -23.12 2.78
N PRO A 703 -25.11 -21.83 2.49
CA PRO A 703 -26.39 -21.21 2.83
C PRO A 703 -27.55 -21.69 1.96
N ASN A 704 -27.29 -22.06 0.70
CA ASN A 704 -28.26 -22.62 -0.24
C ASN A 704 -27.56 -23.28 -1.45
N GLU A 705 -28.33 -23.86 -2.36
CA GLU A 705 -27.82 -24.55 -3.55
C GLU A 705 -27.20 -23.62 -4.63
N ASP A 706 -27.48 -22.31 -4.57
CA ASP A 706 -26.95 -21.32 -5.52
C ASP A 706 -25.57 -20.78 -5.10
N ALA A 707 -25.23 -20.87 -3.81
CA ALA A 707 -23.98 -20.39 -3.26
C ALA A 707 -22.80 -21.24 -3.75
N ARG A 708 -22.16 -20.80 -4.84
CA ARG A 708 -20.98 -21.45 -5.45
C ARG A 708 -19.94 -20.43 -5.90
N HIS A 709 -18.68 -20.78 -5.79
CA HIS A 709 -17.57 -19.91 -6.20
C HIS A 709 -17.16 -20.17 -7.66
N LEU A 710 -17.07 -21.43 -8.05
CA LEU A 710 -16.62 -21.91 -9.35
C LEU A 710 -17.80 -22.19 -10.29
N HIS A 711 -17.62 -21.77 -11.55
CA HIS A 711 -18.64 -21.86 -12.59
C HIS A 711 -18.03 -22.36 -13.90
N PHE A 712 -18.52 -23.47 -14.45
CA PHE A 712 -18.21 -23.86 -15.83
C PHE A 712 -19.41 -23.55 -16.71
N PHE A 713 -19.26 -22.57 -17.58
CA PHE A 713 -20.29 -22.21 -18.56
C PHE A 713 -20.08 -22.98 -19.85
N LYS A 714 -21.18 -23.47 -20.43
CA LYS A 714 -21.17 -23.97 -21.80
C LYS A 714 -21.07 -22.79 -22.75
N ALA A 715 -20.09 -22.81 -23.66
CA ALA A 715 -19.98 -21.80 -24.70
C ALA A 715 -21.21 -21.87 -25.63
N ALA A 716 -21.98 -20.79 -25.68
CA ALA A 716 -23.24 -20.72 -26.44
C ALA A 716 -23.21 -19.61 -27.50
N HIS A 717 -22.49 -18.51 -27.24
CA HIS A 717 -22.40 -17.35 -28.12
C HIS A 717 -20.97 -17.17 -28.64
N PHE A 718 -20.84 -16.44 -29.75
CA PHE A 718 -19.54 -16.13 -30.37
C PHE A 718 -18.52 -15.56 -29.37
N ARG A 719 -18.95 -14.64 -28.51
CA ARG A 719 -18.12 -14.05 -27.46
C ARG A 719 -17.59 -15.08 -26.45
N ASP A 720 -18.35 -16.15 -26.18
CA ASP A 720 -17.88 -17.24 -25.32
C ASP A 720 -16.69 -17.97 -25.97
N TYR A 721 -16.73 -18.19 -27.28
CA TYR A 721 -15.64 -18.86 -28.01
C TYR A 721 -14.40 -17.97 -28.17
N ILE A 722 -14.57 -16.68 -28.43
CA ILE A 722 -13.43 -15.76 -28.55
C ILE A 722 -12.71 -15.61 -27.21
N ARG A 723 -13.45 -15.51 -26.10
CA ARG A 723 -12.88 -15.32 -24.77
C ARG A 723 -11.85 -16.39 -24.37
N ASP A 724 -12.01 -17.61 -24.89
CA ASP A 724 -11.07 -18.70 -24.66
C ASP A 724 -9.79 -18.58 -25.50
N TYR A 725 -9.84 -17.86 -26.63
CA TYR A 725 -8.71 -17.62 -27.53
C TYR A 725 -7.97 -16.31 -27.22
N ASP A 726 -8.72 -15.24 -26.98
CA ASP A 726 -8.24 -13.92 -26.62
C ASP A 726 -9.06 -13.39 -25.44
N ARG A 727 -8.41 -12.97 -24.35
CA ARG A 727 -9.05 -12.37 -23.19
C ARG A 727 -8.84 -10.85 -23.27
N PRO A 728 -9.70 -10.12 -24.00
CA PRO A 728 -9.57 -8.67 -24.10
C PRO A 728 -9.67 -8.04 -22.71
N ASN A 729 -8.80 -7.06 -22.46
CA ASN A 729 -8.81 -6.31 -21.22
C ASN A 729 -9.98 -5.33 -21.20
N SER A 730 -10.45 -4.96 -20.00
CA SER A 730 -11.42 -3.89 -19.80
C SER A 730 -10.71 -2.56 -19.54
N LEU A 731 -11.25 -1.47 -20.07
CA LEU A 731 -10.77 -0.12 -19.80
C LEU A 731 -11.93 0.75 -19.29
N LEU A 732 -11.84 1.19 -18.04
CA LEU A 732 -12.84 2.08 -17.44
C LEU A 732 -12.39 3.54 -17.52
N ILE A 733 -13.36 4.44 -17.39
CA ILE A 733 -13.10 5.87 -17.15
C ILE A 733 -12.36 5.98 -15.82
N ASP A 734 -11.22 6.66 -15.84
CA ASP A 734 -10.35 6.79 -14.68
C ASP A 734 -10.72 8.02 -13.86
N GLU A 735 -10.81 7.85 -12.54
CA GLU A 735 -11.19 8.94 -11.62
C GLU A 735 -10.23 10.14 -11.69
N ALA A 736 -8.94 9.90 -11.96
CA ALA A 736 -7.96 10.98 -12.09
C ALA A 736 -8.14 11.79 -13.38
N ASP A 737 -8.48 11.12 -14.48
CA ASP A 737 -8.73 11.80 -15.75
C ASP A 737 -10.09 12.51 -15.74
N ASP A 738 -11.11 11.93 -15.08
CA ASP A 738 -12.41 12.58 -14.83
C ASP A 738 -12.27 13.84 -13.95
N ALA A 739 -11.47 13.77 -12.88
CA ALA A 739 -11.18 14.95 -12.07
C ALA A 739 -10.44 16.03 -12.89
N ARG A 740 -9.38 15.63 -13.62
CA ARG A 740 -8.58 16.54 -14.42
C ARG A 740 -9.39 17.23 -15.52
N CYS A 741 -10.32 16.54 -16.17
CA CYS A 741 -11.06 17.09 -17.31
C CYS A 741 -12.05 18.20 -16.92
N LYS A 742 -12.47 18.26 -15.65
CA LYS A 742 -13.37 19.28 -15.09
C LYS A 742 -12.64 20.55 -14.66
N LEU A 743 -11.35 20.45 -14.37
CA LEU A 743 -10.60 21.53 -13.74
C LEU A 743 -10.47 22.76 -14.66
N GLY A 744 -10.94 23.92 -14.16
CA GLY A 744 -10.94 25.20 -14.87
C GLY A 744 -11.98 25.36 -15.97
N LEU A 745 -12.81 24.34 -16.21
CA LEU A 745 -13.64 24.21 -17.41
C LEU A 745 -14.63 25.37 -17.62
N GLY A 746 -15.43 25.71 -16.60
CA GLY A 746 -16.41 26.81 -16.68
C GLY A 746 -15.75 28.17 -16.89
N TRP A 747 -14.56 28.37 -16.32
CA TRP A 747 -13.79 29.62 -16.46
C TRP A 747 -13.09 29.77 -17.81
N LEU A 748 -13.00 28.70 -18.62
CA LEU A 748 -12.51 28.81 -19.99
C LEU A 748 -13.46 29.61 -20.89
N VAL A 749 -14.76 29.61 -20.57
CA VAL A 749 -15.81 30.15 -21.44
C VAL A 749 -16.62 31.29 -20.83
N ARG A 750 -16.47 31.55 -19.53
CA ARG A 750 -17.11 32.65 -18.81
C ARG A 750 -16.10 33.43 -17.98
N ASN A 751 -16.20 34.76 -17.99
CA ASN A 751 -15.36 35.60 -17.16
C ASN A 751 -15.85 35.52 -15.69
N PRO A 752 -14.96 35.30 -14.70
CA PRO A 752 -15.35 35.29 -13.28
C PRO A 752 -16.13 36.54 -12.82
N ASN A 753 -15.94 37.69 -13.47
CA ASN A 753 -16.67 38.92 -13.15
C ASN A 753 -18.15 38.89 -13.56
N GLU A 754 -18.56 37.97 -14.43
CA GLU A 754 -19.95 37.78 -14.86
C GLU A 754 -20.76 36.94 -13.84
N GLY A 755 -20.12 36.51 -12.75
CA GLY A 755 -20.72 35.66 -11.73
C GLY A 755 -20.61 34.17 -12.06
N ASP A 756 -20.83 33.36 -11.04
CA ASP A 756 -20.66 31.90 -11.02
C ASP A 756 -21.98 31.13 -11.14
N HIS A 757 -23.11 31.82 -11.23
CA HIS A 757 -24.44 31.22 -11.15
C HIS A 757 -25.36 31.66 -12.30
N LEU A 758 -26.02 30.68 -12.93
CA LEU A 758 -26.90 30.84 -14.08
C LEU A 758 -28.25 30.19 -13.76
N THR A 759 -29.34 30.91 -14.04
CA THR A 759 -30.71 30.44 -13.76
C THR A 759 -31.67 30.62 -14.93
N LYS A 760 -31.21 31.22 -16.03
CA LYS A 760 -32.05 31.48 -17.22
C LYS A 760 -31.77 30.40 -18.25
N GLN A 761 -32.83 29.80 -18.79
CA GLN A 761 -32.76 28.73 -19.77
C GLN A 761 -31.82 29.04 -20.94
N ASP A 762 -32.00 30.18 -21.62
CA ASP A 762 -31.18 30.54 -22.78
C ASP A 762 -29.70 30.75 -22.41
N GLU A 763 -29.43 31.37 -21.25
CA GLU A 763 -28.06 31.65 -20.78
C GLU A 763 -27.35 30.34 -20.40
N SER A 764 -28.05 29.45 -19.70
CA SER A 764 -27.55 28.14 -19.28
C SER A 764 -27.26 27.24 -20.48
N VAL A 765 -28.15 27.19 -21.47
CA VAL A 765 -27.95 26.43 -22.72
C VAL A 765 -26.79 27.00 -23.53
N GLU A 766 -26.71 28.32 -23.70
CA GLU A 766 -25.58 28.96 -24.40
C GLU A 766 -24.24 28.68 -23.71
N PHE A 767 -24.22 28.74 -22.37
CA PHE A 767 -23.04 28.43 -21.58
C PHE A 767 -22.61 26.96 -21.76
N LEU A 768 -23.53 25.99 -21.61
CA LEU A 768 -23.20 24.57 -21.79
C LEU A 768 -22.70 24.26 -23.20
N ASN A 769 -23.29 24.88 -24.24
CA ASN A 769 -22.83 24.71 -25.61
C ASN A 769 -21.41 25.26 -25.82
N LYS A 770 -21.07 26.40 -25.19
CA LYS A 770 -19.69 26.92 -25.20
C LYS A 770 -18.73 25.99 -24.46
N VAL A 771 -19.13 25.43 -23.32
CA VAL A 771 -18.33 24.45 -22.58
C VAL A 771 -18.06 23.21 -23.43
N VAL A 772 -19.10 22.65 -24.06
CA VAL A 772 -18.98 21.50 -24.98
C VAL A 772 -18.02 21.80 -26.12
N GLU A 773 -18.10 22.98 -26.73
CA GLU A 773 -17.15 23.41 -27.76
C GLU A 773 -15.72 23.51 -27.22
N ALA A 774 -15.52 24.02 -26.00
CA ALA A 774 -14.20 24.08 -25.38
C ALA A 774 -13.61 22.69 -25.12
N ILE A 775 -14.44 21.72 -24.69
CA ILE A 775 -14.03 20.31 -24.55
C ILE A 775 -13.63 19.75 -25.92
N TRP A 776 -14.44 20.00 -26.95
CA TRP A 776 -14.11 19.54 -28.30
C TRP A 776 -12.77 20.11 -28.79
N GLN A 777 -12.54 21.42 -28.64
CA GLN A 777 -11.30 22.06 -29.07
C GLN A 777 -10.05 21.53 -28.36
N ARG A 778 -10.13 21.08 -27.09
CA ARG A 778 -9.00 20.44 -26.41
C ARG A 778 -8.74 19.00 -26.87
N MET A 779 -9.76 18.26 -27.31
CA MET A 779 -9.62 16.87 -27.77
C MET A 779 -9.02 16.77 -29.18
N ARG A 780 -9.36 17.70 -30.09
CA ARG A 780 -8.94 17.61 -31.50
C ARG A 780 -7.43 17.42 -31.70
N PRO A 781 -6.54 18.17 -31.03
CA PRO A 781 -5.09 17.96 -31.18
C PRO A 781 -4.64 16.56 -30.79
N ALA A 782 -5.29 15.93 -29.80
CA ALA A 782 -4.98 14.56 -29.39
C ALA A 782 -5.38 13.55 -30.47
N PHE A 783 -6.54 13.69 -31.10
CA PHE A 783 -6.93 12.82 -32.22
C PHE A 783 -6.05 13.00 -33.46
N HIS A 784 -5.64 14.23 -33.79
CA HIS A 784 -4.85 14.51 -35.01
C HIS A 784 -3.47 13.86 -35.04
N ILE A 785 -2.93 13.47 -33.88
CA ILE A 785 -1.62 12.80 -33.79
C ILE A 785 -1.71 11.27 -33.69
N LEU A 786 -2.91 10.72 -33.53
CA LEU A 786 -3.14 9.29 -33.34
C LEU A 786 -3.51 8.61 -34.65
N ASP A 787 -3.04 7.38 -34.83
CA ASP A 787 -3.41 6.55 -35.97
C ASP A 787 -4.88 6.12 -35.83
N ARG A 788 -5.67 6.35 -36.88
CA ARG A 788 -7.09 6.04 -36.88
C ARG A 788 -7.37 4.57 -36.63
N LEU A 789 -6.66 3.68 -37.33
CA LEU A 789 -6.90 2.24 -37.22
C LEU A 789 -6.58 1.77 -35.80
N SER A 790 -5.44 2.20 -35.26
CA SER A 790 -5.02 1.88 -33.91
C SER A 790 -6.03 2.31 -32.84
N VAL A 791 -6.55 3.55 -32.90
CA VAL A 791 -7.56 4.04 -31.95
C VAL A 791 -8.84 3.19 -32.03
N ILE A 792 -9.30 2.89 -33.24
CA ILE A 792 -10.53 2.10 -33.46
C ILE A 792 -10.35 0.66 -32.96
N GLU A 793 -9.28 -0.02 -33.36
CA GLU A 793 -9.02 -1.41 -32.98
C GLU A 793 -8.87 -1.57 -31.47
N GLN A 794 -8.09 -0.69 -30.82
CA GLN A 794 -7.96 -0.75 -29.37
C GLN A 794 -9.28 -0.46 -28.65
N SER A 795 -10.01 0.57 -29.09
CA SER A 795 -11.29 0.93 -28.46
C SER A 795 -12.32 -0.19 -28.59
N LEU A 796 -12.41 -0.84 -29.76
CA LEU A 796 -13.29 -2.00 -29.98
C LEU A 796 -12.83 -3.21 -29.15
N GLY A 797 -11.53 -3.44 -29.02
CA GLY A 797 -10.97 -4.48 -28.15
C GLY A 797 -11.37 -4.27 -26.69
N TYR A 798 -11.24 -3.05 -26.17
CA TYR A 798 -11.68 -2.72 -24.81
C TYR A 798 -13.20 -2.84 -24.62
N ILE A 799 -14.01 -2.49 -25.63
CA ILE A 799 -15.47 -2.71 -25.60
C ILE A 799 -15.78 -4.20 -25.44
N GLU A 800 -15.12 -5.09 -26.20
CA GLU A 800 -15.34 -6.53 -26.06
C GLU A 800 -14.88 -7.06 -24.69
N GLY A 801 -13.80 -6.51 -24.11
CA GLY A 801 -13.38 -6.81 -22.74
C GLY A 801 -14.44 -6.43 -21.70
N ILE A 802 -14.93 -5.19 -21.76
CA ILE A 802 -15.98 -4.67 -20.87
C ILE A 802 -17.26 -5.51 -20.99
N GLU A 803 -17.65 -5.86 -22.21
CA GLU A 803 -18.82 -6.69 -22.48
C GLU A 803 -18.67 -8.12 -21.95
N ALA A 804 -17.46 -8.69 -22.00
CA ALA A 804 -17.17 -9.99 -21.41
C ALA A 804 -17.25 -9.95 -19.88
N ASP A 805 -16.75 -8.89 -19.25
CA ASP A 805 -16.84 -8.69 -17.80
C ASP A 805 -18.30 -8.47 -17.37
N ARG A 806 -19.07 -7.63 -18.10
CA ARG A 806 -20.51 -7.43 -17.84
C ARG A 806 -21.27 -8.75 -17.88
N LEU A 807 -21.06 -9.55 -18.93
CA LEU A 807 -21.71 -10.85 -19.08
C LEU A 807 -21.32 -11.82 -17.95
N GLN A 808 -20.08 -11.75 -17.45
CA GLN A 808 -19.69 -12.55 -16.29
C GLN A 808 -20.47 -12.15 -15.04
N TRP A 809 -20.58 -10.84 -14.75
CA TRP A 809 -21.37 -10.35 -13.62
C TRP A 809 -22.84 -10.77 -13.71
N GLU A 810 -23.45 -10.65 -14.89
CA GLU A 810 -24.83 -11.08 -15.13
C GLU A 810 -25.01 -12.59 -14.90
N ARG A 811 -24.06 -13.43 -15.37
CA ARG A 811 -24.15 -14.89 -15.23
C ARG A 811 -23.89 -15.41 -13.82
N THR A 812 -23.10 -14.69 -13.02
CA THR A 812 -22.72 -15.12 -11.66
C THR A 812 -23.51 -14.43 -10.55
N VAL A 813 -24.39 -13.47 -10.86
CA VAL A 813 -25.08 -12.65 -9.85
C VAL A 813 -25.80 -13.45 -8.79
N ARG A 814 -26.52 -14.53 -9.15
CA ARG A 814 -27.23 -15.37 -8.19
C ARG A 814 -26.30 -16.00 -7.18
N ALA A 815 -25.18 -16.54 -7.66
CA ALA A 815 -24.16 -17.15 -6.82
C ALA A 815 -23.46 -16.10 -5.95
N LEU A 816 -23.10 -14.95 -6.55
CA LEU A 816 -22.50 -13.83 -5.84
C LEU A 816 -23.40 -13.36 -4.71
N VAL A 817 -24.69 -13.13 -4.94
CA VAL A 817 -25.65 -12.72 -3.90
C VAL A 817 -25.82 -13.81 -2.84
N ALA A 818 -25.88 -15.09 -3.24
CA ALA A 818 -26.03 -16.21 -2.31
C ALA A 818 -24.82 -16.39 -1.37
N LEU A 819 -23.62 -16.00 -1.81
CA LEU A 819 -22.38 -16.03 -1.02
C LEU A 819 -22.24 -14.88 -0.03
N ARG A 820 -23.14 -13.89 -0.03
CA ARG A 820 -23.00 -12.65 0.77
C ARG A 820 -23.88 -12.65 2.00
N THR A 821 -23.36 -12.03 3.06
CA THR A 821 -24.14 -11.82 4.29
C THR A 821 -25.15 -10.70 4.05
N ASP A 822 -24.69 -9.59 3.46
CA ASP A 822 -25.53 -8.49 3.02
C ASP A 822 -25.89 -8.63 1.54
N ARG A 823 -27.07 -9.19 1.27
CA ARG A 823 -27.55 -9.47 -0.09
C ARG A 823 -27.94 -8.20 -0.84
N ASP A 824 -28.43 -7.18 -0.14
CA ASP A 824 -28.89 -5.94 -0.76
C ASP A 824 -27.69 -5.09 -1.18
N ALA A 825 -26.69 -4.94 -0.31
CA ALA A 825 -25.43 -4.30 -0.67
C ALA A 825 -24.74 -5.03 -1.84
N ALA A 826 -24.84 -6.36 -1.89
CA ALA A 826 -24.31 -7.13 -3.00
C ALA A 826 -25.02 -6.83 -4.33
N LYS A 827 -26.36 -6.76 -4.33
CA LYS A 827 -27.15 -6.35 -5.50
C LYS A 827 -26.81 -4.92 -5.94
N GLU A 828 -26.73 -3.98 -5.00
CA GLU A 828 -26.35 -2.58 -5.30
C GLU A 828 -24.96 -2.49 -5.93
N ARG A 829 -24.00 -3.27 -5.42
CA ARG A 829 -22.65 -3.33 -6.01
C ARG A 829 -22.68 -3.80 -7.46
N VAL A 830 -23.44 -4.86 -7.76
CA VAL A 830 -23.60 -5.40 -9.13
C VAL A 830 -24.18 -4.33 -10.05
N VAL A 831 -25.25 -3.64 -9.63
CA VAL A 831 -25.86 -2.56 -10.43
C VAL A 831 -24.85 -1.45 -10.71
N ARG A 832 -24.04 -1.06 -9.70
CA ARG A 832 -22.99 -0.05 -9.88
C ARG A 832 -21.92 -0.48 -10.88
N GLU A 833 -21.47 -1.74 -10.85
CA GLU A 833 -20.47 -2.23 -11.82
C GLU A 833 -21.02 -2.26 -13.24
N ILE A 834 -22.26 -2.71 -13.42
CA ILE A 834 -22.92 -2.69 -14.74
C ILE A 834 -23.03 -1.24 -15.25
N ALA A 835 -23.33 -0.27 -14.37
CA ALA A 835 -23.38 1.14 -14.75
C ALA A 835 -22.01 1.67 -15.21
N LEU A 836 -20.92 1.29 -14.53
CA LEU A 836 -19.55 1.65 -14.94
C LEU A 836 -19.19 1.06 -16.30
N PHE A 837 -19.56 -0.20 -16.56
CA PHE A 837 -19.36 -0.82 -17.88
C PHE A 837 -20.13 -0.11 -18.97
N ASN A 838 -21.39 0.27 -18.72
CA ASN A 838 -22.19 1.02 -19.68
C ASN A 838 -21.58 2.40 -20.00
N ALA A 839 -21.11 3.12 -18.97
CA ALA A 839 -20.44 4.41 -19.15
C ALA A 839 -19.14 4.28 -19.96
N ALA A 840 -18.31 3.28 -19.66
CA ALA A 840 -17.06 3.03 -20.37
C ALA A 840 -17.29 2.62 -21.83
N THR A 841 -18.24 1.71 -22.10
CA THR A 841 -18.62 1.31 -23.47
C THR A 841 -19.17 2.50 -24.27
N LEU A 842 -19.98 3.36 -23.65
CA LEU A 842 -20.45 4.58 -24.31
C LEU A 842 -19.28 5.52 -24.65
N ALA A 843 -18.39 5.79 -23.70
CA ALA A 843 -17.25 6.66 -23.91
C ALA A 843 -16.32 6.15 -25.03
N LEU A 844 -16.01 4.85 -25.05
CA LEU A 844 -15.20 4.25 -26.12
C LEU A 844 -15.86 4.33 -27.49
N ARG A 845 -17.18 4.13 -27.57
CA ARG A 845 -17.92 4.30 -28.83
C ARG A 845 -17.86 5.74 -29.33
N LEU A 846 -18.01 6.72 -28.45
CA LEU A 846 -17.85 8.13 -28.79
C LEU A 846 -16.43 8.44 -29.29
N VAL A 847 -15.40 7.88 -28.65
CA VAL A 847 -14.01 7.99 -29.09
C VAL A 847 -13.82 7.40 -30.49
N VAL A 848 -14.43 6.25 -30.79
CA VAL A 848 -14.41 5.63 -32.14
C VAL A 848 -15.02 6.57 -33.19
N GLU A 849 -16.21 7.10 -32.93
CA GLU A 849 -16.90 8.01 -33.87
C GLU A 849 -16.06 9.27 -34.14
N MET A 850 -15.46 9.86 -33.08
CA MET A 850 -14.58 11.02 -33.22
C MET A 850 -13.29 10.68 -33.98
N ALA A 851 -12.70 9.51 -33.72
CA ALA A 851 -11.48 9.06 -34.39
C ALA A 851 -11.69 8.85 -35.90
N VAL A 852 -12.86 8.34 -36.32
CA VAL A 852 -13.20 8.20 -37.74
C VAL A 852 -13.16 9.56 -38.46
N SER A 853 -13.62 10.61 -37.80
CA SER A 853 -13.62 11.98 -38.33
C SER A 853 -12.24 12.64 -38.29
N GLU A 854 -11.58 12.62 -37.13
CA GLU A 854 -10.43 13.49 -36.87
C GLU A 854 -9.07 12.80 -37.02
N CYS A 855 -8.95 11.49 -36.77
CA CYS A 855 -7.64 10.83 -36.82
C CYS A 855 -7.14 10.70 -38.27
N PRO A 856 -5.83 10.94 -38.53
CA PRO A 856 -5.23 10.65 -39.82
C PRO A 856 -5.27 9.15 -40.18
N ILE A 857 -5.40 8.87 -41.47
CA ILE A 857 -5.36 7.51 -42.03
C ILE A 857 -3.91 6.99 -42.13
N THR A 858 -2.94 7.89 -42.24
CA THR A 858 -1.51 7.56 -42.38
C THR A 858 -0.66 8.54 -41.59
N GLY A 859 0.44 8.06 -41.00
CA GLY A 859 1.39 8.90 -40.27
C GLY A 859 0.97 9.26 -38.85
N GLY A 860 -0.17 8.74 -38.38
CA GLY A 860 -0.55 8.78 -36.96
C GLY A 860 0.26 7.80 -36.13
N ARG A 861 0.22 7.97 -34.81
CA ARG A 861 0.92 7.10 -33.84
C ARG A 861 -0.06 6.12 -33.18
N SER A 862 0.40 4.92 -32.86
CA SER A 862 -0.44 3.90 -32.17
C SER A 862 -0.95 4.42 -30.82
N ALA A 863 -2.24 4.32 -30.55
CA ALA A 863 -2.83 4.72 -29.28
C ALA A 863 -2.34 3.84 -28.12
N GLY A 864 -2.36 4.40 -26.91
CA GLY A 864 -2.13 3.70 -25.66
C GLY A 864 -3.18 4.08 -24.61
N VAL A 865 -3.11 3.46 -23.43
CA VAL A 865 -4.06 3.70 -22.34
C VAL A 865 -4.02 5.15 -21.87
N LEU A 866 -2.82 5.75 -21.80
CA LEU A 866 -2.62 7.15 -21.42
C LEU A 866 -3.09 8.15 -22.48
N ASP A 867 -3.49 7.68 -23.67
CA ASP A 867 -4.18 8.49 -24.67
C ASP A 867 -5.70 8.30 -24.60
N LEU A 868 -6.15 7.05 -24.49
CA LEU A 868 -7.56 6.70 -24.56
C LEU A 868 -8.34 7.13 -23.32
N GLN A 869 -7.81 6.97 -22.10
CA GLN A 869 -8.58 7.31 -20.89
C GLN A 869 -8.90 8.81 -20.77
N PRO A 870 -7.97 9.74 -21.02
CA PRO A 870 -8.30 11.16 -21.09
C PRO A 870 -9.36 11.48 -22.17
N LEU A 871 -9.26 10.85 -23.35
CA LEU A 871 -10.27 11.00 -24.42
C LEU A 871 -11.64 10.44 -23.99
N MET A 872 -11.67 9.33 -23.26
CA MET A 872 -12.91 8.76 -22.71
C MET A 872 -13.55 9.71 -21.70
N SER A 873 -12.78 10.26 -20.75
CA SER A 873 -13.29 11.22 -19.76
C SER A 873 -13.84 12.48 -20.43
N ASP A 874 -13.14 13.03 -21.42
CA ASP A 874 -13.60 14.20 -22.18
C ASP A 874 -14.85 13.89 -23.02
N ALA A 875 -14.86 12.77 -23.74
CA ALA A 875 -16.01 12.37 -24.56
C ALA A 875 -17.26 12.13 -23.71
N PHE A 876 -17.09 11.49 -22.55
CA PHE A 876 -18.19 11.23 -21.62
C PHE A 876 -18.71 12.52 -20.98
N LEU A 877 -17.82 13.42 -20.55
CA LEU A 877 -18.22 14.73 -20.02
C LEU A 877 -18.98 15.56 -21.06
N MET A 878 -18.50 15.55 -22.31
CA MET A 878 -19.16 16.24 -23.42
C MET A 878 -20.56 15.68 -23.69
N PHE A 879 -20.72 14.35 -23.69
CA PHE A 879 -22.02 13.69 -23.81
C PHE A 879 -22.96 14.09 -22.66
N HIS A 880 -22.47 14.10 -21.42
CA HIS A 880 -23.26 14.46 -20.25
C HIS A 880 -23.75 15.91 -20.31
N LEU A 881 -22.85 16.87 -20.54
CA LEU A 881 -23.20 18.29 -20.60
C LEU A 881 -24.10 18.63 -21.80
N GLY A 882 -23.91 17.96 -22.95
CA GLY A 882 -24.82 18.05 -24.08
C GLY A 882 -26.23 17.54 -23.73
N GLY A 883 -26.33 16.44 -22.99
CA GLY A 883 -27.59 15.92 -22.46
C GLY A 883 -28.29 16.89 -21.49
N CYS A 884 -27.54 17.54 -20.59
CA CYS A 884 -28.08 18.59 -19.72
C CYS A 884 -28.59 19.79 -20.53
N SER A 885 -27.84 20.23 -21.55
CA SER A 885 -28.26 21.32 -22.45
C SER A 885 -29.60 21.01 -23.12
N ASP A 886 -29.73 19.82 -23.70
CA ASP A 886 -30.98 19.33 -24.31
C ASP A 886 -32.14 19.23 -23.31
N ALA A 887 -31.86 18.75 -22.09
CA ALA A 887 -32.88 18.57 -21.06
C ALA A 887 -33.41 19.92 -20.56
N ILE A 888 -32.52 20.90 -20.34
CA ILE A 888 -32.88 22.28 -19.99
C ILE A 888 -33.66 22.91 -21.14
N GLN A 889 -33.21 22.75 -22.39
CA GLN A 889 -33.88 23.30 -23.56
C GLN A 889 -35.33 22.77 -23.71
N LYS A 890 -35.55 21.49 -23.37
CA LYS A 890 -36.86 20.83 -23.44
C LYS A 890 -37.71 21.02 -22.18
N GLY A 891 -37.21 21.73 -21.16
CA GLY A 891 -37.91 21.95 -19.89
C GLY A 891 -38.06 20.69 -19.03
N VAL A 892 -37.19 19.70 -19.23
CA VAL A 892 -37.14 18.45 -18.43
C VAL A 892 -36.28 18.64 -17.18
N MET A 893 -35.31 19.55 -17.24
CA MET A 893 -34.36 19.87 -16.17
C MET A 893 -34.36 21.37 -15.90
N ASP A 894 -34.22 21.77 -14.64
CA ASP A 894 -34.15 23.18 -14.26
C ASP A 894 -32.90 23.85 -14.86
N PRO A 895 -33.00 25.11 -15.32
CA PRO A 895 -31.90 25.84 -15.98
C PRO A 895 -30.82 26.34 -15.01
N GLU A 896 -30.61 25.66 -13.89
CA GLU A 896 -29.68 26.07 -12.84
C GLU A 896 -28.28 25.47 -13.08
N ILE A 897 -27.28 26.34 -13.24
CA ILE A 897 -25.87 25.96 -13.37
C ILE A 897 -25.04 26.78 -12.39
N GLN A 898 -24.13 26.11 -11.69
CA GLN A 898 -23.14 26.72 -10.82
C GLN A 898 -21.73 26.37 -11.28
N ILE A 899 -20.83 27.34 -11.31
CA ILE A 899 -19.40 27.14 -11.56
C ILE A 899 -18.68 27.14 -10.22
N ALA A 900 -18.02 26.03 -9.88
CA ALA A 900 -17.24 25.95 -8.64
C ALA A 900 -15.96 26.83 -8.71
N PRO A 901 -15.34 27.21 -7.59
CA PRO A 901 -14.11 28.00 -7.59
C PRO A 901 -12.98 27.38 -8.43
N ASN A 902 -12.87 26.05 -8.43
CA ASN A 902 -11.90 25.31 -9.23
C ASN A 902 -12.27 25.23 -10.72
N GLY A 903 -13.42 25.77 -11.13
CA GLY A 903 -13.92 25.80 -12.51
C GLY A 903 -14.75 24.60 -12.91
N ASP A 904 -15.08 23.68 -12.01
CA ASP A 904 -16.01 22.59 -12.29
C ASP A 904 -17.42 23.14 -12.59
N VAL A 905 -18.13 22.49 -13.51
CA VAL A 905 -19.48 22.89 -13.96
C VAL A 905 -20.51 21.98 -13.29
N LEU A 906 -21.24 22.54 -12.33
CA LEU A 906 -22.25 21.85 -11.55
C LEU A 906 -23.63 22.11 -12.15
N THR A 907 -24.38 21.05 -12.43
CA THR A 907 -25.75 21.09 -12.94
C THR A 907 -26.71 20.42 -11.96
N HIS A 908 -28.00 20.76 -12.01
CA HIS A 908 -29.00 20.18 -11.09
C HIS A 908 -29.22 18.67 -11.36
N SER A 909 -28.75 17.80 -10.48
CA SER A 909 -28.85 16.34 -10.66
C SER A 909 -30.22 15.74 -10.31
N GLY A 910 -31.16 16.53 -9.78
CA GLY A 910 -32.45 16.04 -9.25
C GLY A 910 -33.23 15.08 -10.17
N PHE A 911 -33.35 15.34 -11.47
CA PHE A 911 -34.04 14.39 -12.38
C PHE A 911 -33.28 13.06 -12.54
N GLN A 912 -31.95 13.12 -12.59
CA GLN A 912 -31.09 11.94 -12.67
C GLN A 912 -31.18 11.14 -11.35
N ASP A 913 -31.00 11.80 -10.21
CA ASP A 913 -30.91 11.20 -8.88
C ASP A 913 -32.27 10.74 -8.32
N GLU A 914 -33.36 11.44 -8.64
CA GLU A 914 -34.69 11.17 -8.09
C GLU A 914 -35.55 10.26 -8.99
N ILE A 915 -35.23 10.18 -10.29
CA ILE A 915 -36.08 9.45 -11.27
C ILE A 915 -35.27 8.43 -12.08
N VAL A 916 -34.24 8.85 -12.80
CA VAL A 916 -33.51 7.96 -13.75
C VAL A 916 -32.75 6.87 -13.00
N ASP A 917 -31.97 7.24 -11.99
CA ASP A 917 -31.18 6.31 -11.20
C ASP A 917 -32.06 5.34 -10.41
N PRO A 918 -33.11 5.78 -9.68
CA PRO A 918 -34.04 4.87 -9.01
C PRO A 918 -34.77 3.92 -9.95
N PHE A 919 -35.24 4.40 -11.11
CA PHE A 919 -35.93 3.57 -12.10
C PHE A 919 -34.97 2.55 -12.74
N GLY A 920 -33.77 2.98 -13.11
CA GLY A 920 -32.72 2.11 -13.65
C GLY A 920 -32.28 1.05 -12.63
N ARG A 921 -32.14 1.44 -11.35
CA ARG A 921 -31.88 0.51 -10.23
C ARG A 921 -33.00 -0.51 -10.10
N GLN A 922 -34.26 -0.08 -10.09
CA GLN A 922 -35.40 -0.98 -9.96
C GLN A 922 -35.53 -1.95 -11.14
N PHE A 923 -35.32 -1.45 -12.37
CA PHE A 923 -35.33 -2.28 -13.58
C PHE A 923 -34.22 -3.34 -13.56
N ALA A 924 -33.00 -2.94 -13.17
CA ALA A 924 -31.88 -3.86 -13.01
C ALA A 924 -32.16 -4.88 -11.89
N MET A 925 -32.63 -4.44 -10.72
CA MET A 925 -32.96 -5.32 -9.60
C MET A 925 -34.03 -6.36 -9.95
N THR A 926 -35.04 -5.99 -10.74
CA THR A 926 -36.10 -6.92 -11.17
C THR A 926 -35.58 -8.01 -12.12
N HIS A 927 -34.49 -7.75 -12.86
CA HIS A 927 -33.82 -8.74 -13.70
C HIS A 927 -32.82 -9.63 -12.93
N LEU A 928 -32.48 -9.25 -11.69
CA LEU A 928 -31.55 -9.99 -10.81
C LEU A 928 -32.26 -10.97 -9.86
N GLU A 929 -33.59 -10.88 -9.75
CA GLU A 929 -34.46 -11.84 -9.06
C GLU A 929 -34.92 -12.96 -10.00
#